data_AF-A0A5C6RTY5-F1
#
_entry.id   AF-A0A5C6RTY5-F1
#
_cell.length_a   1.000
_cell.length_b   1.000
_cell.length_c   1.000
_cell.angle_alpha   90.00
_cell.angle_beta   90.00
_cell.angle_gamma   90.00
#
_symmetry.space_group_name_H-M   'P 1'
#
loop_
_entity.id
_entity.type
_entity.pdbx_description
1 polymer ?
#
loop_
_entity_poly.entity_id
_entity_poly.type
_entity_poly.pdbx_seq_one_letter_code
_entity_poly.pdbx_strand_id
1 'polypeptide(L)'
;MMKKILLIFNFLLLSITIINAQNYFTAYKNGEKSFANQDYTNAIIEFTKVLESKNDHDRALNYRGLSYENTNDLDKAVLDFKQAITFKSKEAEYYLNLGRVYFKLNKFTEAEAELVKAIDNDKKLEEAYEYRTLALIALKKFTEAVSNADDAISKIKSSNNYYLKGISQDSLMNYKDAAYSFSRAIFYSKESVEAHLGLAHANLKMDMFDKALEVCDKGLLLDPKNVKGLLLRSEINLGANKTQQALDDISKIIALHPNETAYYVKRGNTFQLLNQHQNAIADYSTAIRLNKEDYFLYYQRAKSYEVLLDYKSAVKDYQTIKTLTPYDGKALKLYDEAKQRLYELSKESNNPKILIESPSATLDGKMPIAKGLESYIIKGQILDESNIDFIKINGKDAIFNKDSINPKFEFELKLNDLKNVTISAFDVYQNSESWQYEIIETEINSPIIKLMAPYASDDGAIYLDSDDPTLYIEGVINDESLIKKIVIEGSTASFVIDKTNPTFSANINIMNKDGFKVIAEDIYGNIAEKSFTINRENIALLGDNPMGKTWVIFIENSNYKTFASLDGPTKDVTMMKSAFAKYKIHNVIHKSNMTKSQLEKFFSIELRDLVRSNRVNSLLVWYAGHGKFINESGYWIPVDAKRDEEFTYFNINNLKAAMQSYSKFITHTLVVTDACESGPSFYQAMRSTPKDRSCNDWQATKFKSSQVFSSAGYELAVDNSQFTKTFASTLSGNPNSCIPIETIVSKVSSAVQKNGSSQKPKFGKIAGLEDENGTFFFIKK
;
A
#
# COMPACT_ATOMS: atom_id res chain seq x y z
N MET A 1 -79.76 -94.25 -7.00
CA MET A 1 -78.53 -93.42 -7.02
C MET A 1 -78.75 -91.98 -6.54
N MET A 2 -79.83 -91.29 -6.95
CA MET A 2 -80.09 -89.88 -6.61
C MET A 2 -80.22 -89.56 -5.10
N LYS A 3 -80.81 -90.44 -4.27
CA LYS A 3 -80.90 -90.20 -2.80
C LYS A 3 -79.55 -90.21 -2.07
N LYS A 4 -78.55 -90.96 -2.54
CA LYS A 4 -77.20 -90.97 -1.96
C LYS A 4 -76.40 -89.72 -2.34
N ILE A 5 -76.60 -89.21 -3.56
CA ILE A 5 -75.95 -87.97 -4.03
C ILE A 5 -76.51 -86.75 -3.29
N LEU A 6 -77.83 -86.70 -3.03
CA LEU A 6 -78.45 -85.62 -2.25
C LEU A 6 -77.97 -85.61 -0.79
N LEU A 7 -77.76 -86.78 -0.18
CA LEU A 7 -77.22 -86.91 1.17
C LEU A 7 -75.75 -86.50 1.26
N ILE A 8 -74.91 -86.90 0.29
CA ILE A 8 -73.50 -86.51 0.21
C ILE A 8 -73.37 -85.01 -0.07
N PHE A 9 -74.19 -84.44 -0.95
CA PHE A 9 -74.20 -83.01 -1.25
C PHE A 9 -74.66 -82.17 -0.04
N ASN A 10 -75.68 -82.62 0.68
CA ASN A 10 -76.09 -82.00 1.95
C ASN A 10 -75.03 -82.16 3.05
N PHE A 11 -74.31 -83.28 3.13
CA PHE A 11 -73.20 -83.46 4.07
C PHE A 11 -71.98 -82.60 3.71
N LEU A 12 -71.70 -82.43 2.41
CA LEU A 12 -70.64 -81.56 1.90
C LEU A 12 -70.96 -80.09 2.18
N LEU A 13 -72.21 -79.67 1.91
CA LEU A 13 -72.71 -78.33 2.27
C LEU A 13 -72.67 -78.10 3.79
N LEU A 14 -73.07 -79.08 4.61
CA LEU A 14 -72.94 -78.99 6.08
C LEU A 14 -71.47 -78.91 6.52
N SER A 15 -70.57 -79.66 5.89
CA SER A 15 -69.14 -79.64 6.23
C SER A 15 -68.47 -78.31 5.85
N ILE A 16 -68.85 -77.71 4.72
CA ILE A 16 -68.37 -76.41 4.27
C ILE A 16 -68.89 -75.29 5.17
N THR A 17 -70.14 -75.35 5.63
CA THR A 17 -70.67 -74.37 6.58
C THR A 17 -70.04 -74.50 7.97
N ILE A 18 -69.72 -75.71 8.43
CA ILE A 18 -69.02 -75.94 9.71
C ILE A 18 -67.56 -75.43 9.64
N ILE A 19 -66.83 -75.68 8.54
CA ILE A 19 -65.45 -75.21 8.35
C ILE A 19 -65.39 -73.68 8.29
N ASN A 20 -66.32 -73.04 7.56
CA ASN A 20 -66.39 -71.58 7.48
C ASN A 20 -66.77 -70.94 8.84
N ALA A 21 -67.66 -71.56 9.61
CA ALA A 21 -67.99 -71.10 10.95
C ALA A 21 -66.81 -71.23 11.93
N GLN A 22 -66.05 -72.33 11.86
CA GLN A 22 -64.88 -72.54 12.73
C GLN A 22 -63.72 -71.58 12.39
N ASN A 23 -63.52 -71.27 11.11
CA ASN A 23 -62.54 -70.27 10.67
C ASN A 23 -62.92 -68.84 11.12
N TYR A 24 -64.20 -68.49 11.08
CA TYR A 24 -64.71 -67.21 11.56
C TYR A 24 -64.43 -66.96 13.06
N PHE A 25 -64.78 -67.91 13.94
CA PHE A 25 -64.55 -67.73 15.39
C PHE A 25 -63.06 -67.72 15.74
N THR A 26 -62.26 -68.49 15.01
CA THR A 26 -60.81 -68.51 15.19
C THR A 26 -60.19 -67.18 14.77
N ALA A 27 -60.59 -66.62 13.63
CA ALA A 27 -60.12 -65.32 13.15
C ALA A 27 -60.49 -64.20 14.14
N TYR A 28 -61.72 -64.17 14.65
CA TYR A 28 -62.13 -63.16 15.63
C TYR A 28 -61.29 -63.21 16.91
N LYS A 29 -61.07 -64.41 17.48
CA LYS A 29 -60.23 -64.60 18.67
C LYS A 29 -58.76 -64.24 18.43
N ASN A 30 -58.23 -64.55 17.24
CA ASN A 30 -56.88 -64.17 16.85
C ASN A 30 -56.75 -62.65 16.67
N GLY A 31 -57.78 -61.99 16.13
CA GLY A 31 -57.88 -60.54 16.04
C GLY A 31 -57.84 -59.88 17.41
N GLU A 32 -58.69 -60.33 18.35
CA GLU A 32 -58.69 -59.83 19.73
C GLU A 32 -57.34 -60.01 20.43
N LYS A 33 -56.70 -61.17 20.24
CA LYS A 33 -55.36 -61.44 20.78
C LYS A 33 -54.30 -60.52 20.17
N SER A 34 -54.34 -60.31 18.85
CA SER A 34 -53.40 -59.43 18.16
C SER A 34 -53.58 -57.98 18.60
N PHE A 35 -54.83 -57.53 18.74
CA PHE A 35 -55.16 -56.21 19.27
C PHE A 35 -54.64 -56.02 20.70
N ALA A 36 -54.86 -57.00 21.58
CA ALA A 36 -54.36 -56.96 22.97
C ALA A 36 -52.82 -56.94 23.03
N ASN A 37 -52.15 -57.57 22.07
CA ASN A 37 -50.70 -57.54 21.92
C ASN A 37 -50.17 -56.29 21.19
N GLN A 38 -51.04 -55.32 20.86
CA GLN A 38 -50.71 -54.11 20.09
C GLN A 38 -50.18 -54.39 18.67
N ASP A 39 -50.41 -55.59 18.16
CA ASP A 39 -50.13 -55.97 16.78
C ASP A 39 -51.33 -55.60 15.89
N TYR A 40 -51.49 -54.29 15.69
CA TYR A 40 -52.64 -53.71 14.99
C TYR A 40 -52.71 -54.14 13.52
N THR A 41 -51.58 -54.37 12.87
CA THR A 41 -51.53 -54.84 11.49
C THR A 41 -52.13 -56.24 11.35
N ASN A 42 -51.73 -57.17 12.22
CA ASN A 42 -52.33 -58.51 12.21
C ASN A 42 -53.77 -58.49 12.71
N ALA A 43 -54.11 -57.63 13.67
CA ALA A 43 -55.49 -57.44 14.09
C ALA A 43 -56.39 -57.02 12.90
N ILE A 44 -55.93 -56.07 12.08
CA ILE A 44 -56.63 -55.64 10.86
C ILE A 44 -56.87 -56.82 9.90
N ILE A 45 -55.85 -57.64 9.67
CA ILE A 45 -55.95 -58.81 8.79
C ILE A 45 -56.98 -59.80 9.33
N GLU A 46 -56.89 -60.16 10.61
CA GLU A 46 -57.79 -61.15 11.23
C GLU A 46 -59.23 -60.64 11.30
N PHE A 47 -59.46 -59.37 11.67
CA PHE A 47 -60.82 -58.79 11.64
C PHE A 47 -61.35 -58.61 10.21
N THR A 48 -60.49 -58.42 9.21
CA THR A 48 -60.92 -58.41 7.80
C THR A 48 -61.45 -59.78 7.38
N LYS A 49 -60.78 -60.88 7.76
CA LYS A 49 -61.29 -62.24 7.52
C LYS A 49 -62.65 -62.48 8.18
N VAL A 50 -62.85 -61.93 9.39
CA VAL A 50 -64.14 -61.99 10.09
C VAL A 50 -65.23 -61.29 9.27
N LEU A 51 -64.92 -60.11 8.72
CA LEU A 51 -65.87 -59.27 7.98
C LEU A 51 -66.12 -59.75 6.54
N GLU A 52 -65.20 -60.49 5.94
CA GLU A 52 -65.42 -61.23 4.70
C GLU A 52 -66.45 -62.35 4.88
N SER A 53 -66.44 -63.01 6.05
CA SER A 53 -67.44 -64.05 6.37
C SER A 53 -68.76 -63.48 6.88
N LYS A 54 -68.71 -62.39 7.65
CA LYS A 54 -69.88 -61.76 8.28
C LYS A 54 -69.69 -60.24 8.33
N ASN A 55 -70.19 -59.56 7.31
CA ASN A 55 -70.00 -58.12 7.13
C ASN A 55 -70.78 -57.23 8.13
N ASP A 56 -71.76 -57.79 8.84
CA ASP A 56 -72.58 -57.11 9.86
C ASP A 56 -72.03 -57.30 11.28
N HIS A 57 -70.80 -57.81 11.44
CA HIS A 57 -70.19 -57.97 12.75
C HIS A 57 -69.66 -56.63 13.30
N ASP A 58 -70.52 -55.94 14.04
CA ASP A 58 -70.28 -54.69 14.76
C ASP A 58 -68.96 -54.65 15.56
N ARG A 59 -68.68 -55.64 16.42
CA ARG A 59 -67.45 -55.65 17.23
C ARG A 59 -66.19 -55.80 16.38
N ALA A 60 -66.22 -56.62 15.34
CA ALA A 60 -65.08 -56.80 14.44
C ALA A 60 -64.80 -55.51 13.65
N LEU A 61 -65.85 -54.80 13.20
CA LEU A 61 -65.73 -53.45 12.62
C LEU A 61 -65.11 -52.48 13.63
N ASN A 62 -65.61 -52.46 14.87
CA ASN A 62 -65.06 -51.57 15.89
C ASN A 62 -63.59 -51.86 16.21
N TYR A 63 -63.19 -53.12 16.42
CA TYR A 63 -61.79 -53.46 16.68
C TYR A 63 -60.89 -53.21 15.47
N ARG A 64 -61.37 -53.43 14.25
CA ARG A 64 -60.61 -53.08 13.04
C ARG A 64 -60.46 -51.57 12.89
N GLY A 65 -61.51 -50.80 13.18
CA GLY A 65 -61.47 -49.34 13.23
C GLY A 65 -60.49 -48.81 14.27
N LEU A 66 -60.48 -49.37 15.48
CA LEU A 66 -59.49 -49.05 16.52
C LEU A 66 -58.06 -49.42 16.08
N SER A 67 -57.90 -50.53 15.36
CA SER A 67 -56.60 -50.94 14.82
C SER A 67 -56.12 -49.96 13.75
N TYR A 68 -57.00 -49.52 12.84
CA TYR A 68 -56.71 -48.46 11.87
C TYR A 68 -56.38 -47.13 12.53
N GLU A 69 -57.06 -46.77 13.62
CA GLU A 69 -56.73 -45.58 14.41
C GLU A 69 -55.28 -45.64 14.94
N ASN A 70 -54.85 -46.80 15.45
CA ASN A 70 -53.49 -47.01 15.95
C ASN A 70 -52.43 -47.11 14.85
N THR A 71 -52.80 -47.54 13.63
CA THR A 71 -51.91 -47.46 12.45
C THR A 71 -51.97 -46.13 11.71
N ASN A 72 -52.72 -45.14 12.24
CA ASN A 72 -52.94 -43.81 11.68
C ASN A 72 -53.68 -43.80 10.32
N ASP A 73 -54.39 -44.88 9.97
CA ASP A 73 -55.32 -44.97 8.83
C ASP A 73 -56.71 -44.39 9.21
N LEU A 74 -56.75 -43.12 9.62
CA LEU A 74 -57.94 -42.50 10.26
C LEU A 74 -59.21 -42.52 9.38
N ASP A 75 -59.09 -42.35 8.06
CA ASP A 75 -60.25 -42.39 7.16
C ASP A 75 -60.89 -43.79 7.10
N LYS A 76 -60.10 -44.86 7.15
CA LYS A 76 -60.61 -46.24 7.21
C LYS A 76 -61.26 -46.52 8.56
N ALA A 77 -60.68 -46.01 9.65
CA ALA A 77 -61.28 -46.09 10.97
C ALA A 77 -62.68 -45.44 10.99
N VAL A 78 -62.84 -44.25 10.39
CA VAL A 78 -64.14 -43.58 10.26
C VAL A 78 -65.17 -44.45 9.53
N LEU A 79 -64.77 -45.11 8.43
CA LEU A 79 -65.67 -45.98 7.67
C LEU A 79 -66.14 -47.17 8.51
N ASP A 80 -65.21 -47.85 9.18
CA ASP A 80 -65.52 -49.00 10.02
C ASP A 80 -66.41 -48.63 11.22
N PHE A 81 -66.13 -47.51 11.90
CA PHE A 81 -66.98 -47.05 13.01
C PHE A 81 -68.39 -46.64 12.55
N LYS A 82 -68.50 -45.92 11.42
CA LYS A 82 -69.82 -45.62 10.83
C LYS A 82 -70.59 -46.89 10.52
N GLN A 83 -69.93 -47.88 9.94
CA GLN A 83 -70.56 -49.15 9.63
C GLN A 83 -70.98 -49.90 10.91
N ALA A 84 -70.14 -49.95 11.95
CA ALA A 84 -70.50 -50.54 13.24
C ALA A 84 -71.75 -49.88 13.85
N ILE A 85 -71.83 -48.54 13.79
CA ILE A 85 -72.99 -47.76 14.24
C ILE A 85 -74.27 -48.11 13.48
N THR A 86 -74.18 -48.35 12.16
CA THR A 86 -75.37 -48.75 11.36
C THR A 86 -75.97 -50.06 11.83
N PHE A 87 -75.14 -51.00 12.31
CA PHE A 87 -75.60 -52.29 12.81
C PHE A 87 -76.00 -52.26 14.29
N LYS A 88 -75.40 -51.36 15.09
CA LYS A 88 -75.72 -51.21 16.51
C LYS A 88 -75.72 -49.75 16.96
N SER A 89 -76.84 -49.07 16.73
CA SER A 89 -77.00 -47.62 16.96
C SER A 89 -77.16 -47.18 18.42
N LYS A 90 -77.22 -48.11 19.38
CA LYS A 90 -77.29 -47.78 20.82
C LYS A 90 -75.97 -48.00 21.56
N GLU A 91 -74.92 -48.44 20.87
CA GLU A 91 -73.61 -48.68 21.49
C GLU A 91 -72.85 -47.36 21.61
N ALA A 92 -72.73 -46.83 22.83
CA ALA A 92 -72.13 -45.53 23.10
C ALA A 92 -70.64 -45.48 22.71
N GLU A 93 -69.91 -46.57 22.93
CA GLU A 93 -68.48 -46.67 22.61
C GLU A 93 -68.18 -46.46 21.11
N TYR A 94 -69.09 -46.84 20.22
CA TYR A 94 -68.87 -46.67 18.77
C TYR A 94 -68.94 -45.20 18.35
N TYR A 95 -69.87 -44.45 18.94
CA TYR A 95 -69.97 -43.01 18.75
C TYR A 95 -68.79 -42.27 19.38
N LEU A 96 -68.33 -42.69 20.56
CA LEU A 96 -67.10 -42.18 21.18
C LEU A 96 -65.89 -42.38 20.26
N ASN A 97 -65.67 -43.60 19.77
CA ASN A 97 -64.54 -43.91 18.90
C ASN A 97 -64.59 -43.10 17.60
N LEU A 98 -65.76 -42.98 16.99
CA LEU A 98 -65.94 -42.14 15.80
C LEU A 98 -65.68 -40.65 16.09
N GLY A 99 -66.22 -40.13 17.19
CA GLY A 99 -66.02 -38.75 17.65
C GLY A 99 -64.56 -38.43 17.93
N ARG A 100 -63.83 -39.35 18.59
CA ARG A 100 -62.39 -39.25 18.85
C ARG A 100 -61.58 -39.21 17.55
N VAL A 101 -61.89 -40.07 16.58
CA VAL A 101 -61.19 -40.07 15.29
C VAL A 101 -61.49 -38.79 14.49
N TYR A 102 -62.73 -38.29 14.51
CA TYR A 102 -63.02 -36.98 13.92
C TYR A 102 -62.25 -35.85 14.60
N PHE A 103 -62.09 -35.89 15.92
CA PHE A 103 -61.26 -34.93 16.63
C PHE A 103 -59.79 -34.99 16.14
N LYS A 104 -59.22 -36.19 15.99
CA LYS A 104 -57.86 -36.38 15.44
C LYS A 104 -57.72 -35.89 13.99
N LEU A 105 -58.80 -35.96 13.21
CA LEU A 105 -58.89 -35.41 11.85
C LEU A 105 -59.15 -33.89 11.81
N ASN A 106 -59.18 -33.20 12.96
CA ASN A 106 -59.56 -31.80 13.11
C ASN A 106 -60.99 -31.46 12.61
N LYS A 107 -61.86 -32.47 12.50
CA LYS A 107 -63.28 -32.34 12.14
C LYS A 107 -64.12 -32.12 13.39
N PHE A 108 -63.92 -30.98 14.05
CA PHE A 108 -64.42 -30.75 15.41
C PHE A 108 -65.95 -30.69 15.50
N THR A 109 -66.64 -30.19 14.46
CA THR A 109 -68.11 -30.15 14.43
C THR A 109 -68.71 -31.55 14.31
N GLU A 110 -68.14 -32.40 13.46
CA GLU A 110 -68.53 -33.80 13.33
C GLU A 110 -68.19 -34.60 14.59
N ALA A 111 -67.04 -34.32 15.21
CA ALA A 111 -66.66 -34.90 16.49
C ALA A 111 -67.71 -34.56 17.57
N GLU A 112 -68.05 -33.27 17.74
CA GLU A 112 -69.07 -32.81 18.69
C GLU A 112 -70.40 -33.55 18.48
N ALA A 113 -70.87 -33.65 17.24
CA ALA A 113 -72.15 -34.27 16.90
C ALA A 113 -72.21 -35.75 17.28
N GLU A 114 -71.14 -36.52 17.04
CA GLU A 114 -71.11 -37.94 17.43
C GLU A 114 -70.91 -38.12 18.94
N LEU A 115 -70.14 -37.25 19.59
CA LEU A 115 -69.91 -37.31 21.04
C LEU A 115 -71.18 -36.97 21.85
N VAL A 116 -72.05 -36.09 21.35
CA VAL A 116 -73.40 -35.88 21.92
C VAL A 116 -74.19 -37.19 21.91
N LYS A 117 -74.19 -37.93 20.80
CA LYS A 117 -74.88 -39.23 20.71
C LYS A 117 -74.26 -40.28 21.64
N ALA A 118 -72.94 -40.27 21.80
CA ALA A 118 -72.24 -41.15 22.73
C ALA A 118 -72.74 -40.90 24.18
N ILE A 119 -72.81 -39.63 24.59
CA ILE A 119 -73.28 -39.19 25.91
C ILE A 119 -74.77 -39.50 26.12
N ASP A 120 -75.60 -39.32 25.08
CA ASP A 120 -77.03 -39.63 25.15
C ASP A 120 -77.28 -41.13 25.34
N ASN A 121 -76.44 -41.97 24.74
CA ASN A 121 -76.51 -43.43 24.87
C ASN A 121 -75.91 -43.93 26.21
N ASP A 122 -74.84 -43.32 26.71
CA ASP A 122 -74.30 -43.59 28.06
C ASP A 122 -73.80 -42.31 28.75
N LYS A 123 -74.56 -41.85 29.75
CA LYS A 123 -74.27 -40.65 30.55
C LYS A 123 -73.08 -40.81 31.51
N LYS A 124 -72.50 -42.00 31.64
CA LYS A 124 -71.31 -42.26 32.47
C LYS A 124 -70.05 -42.43 31.62
N LEU A 125 -70.13 -42.27 30.31
CA LEU A 125 -68.98 -42.39 29.43
C LEU A 125 -68.11 -41.13 29.51
N GLU A 126 -67.18 -41.12 30.47
CA GLU A 126 -66.33 -39.97 30.78
C GLU A 126 -65.57 -39.44 29.57
N GLU A 127 -64.89 -40.34 28.84
CA GLU A 127 -64.07 -40.01 27.67
C GLU A 127 -64.89 -39.26 26.59
N ALA A 128 -66.19 -39.53 26.47
CA ALA A 128 -67.06 -38.81 25.53
C ALA A 128 -67.28 -37.36 25.94
N TYR A 129 -67.44 -37.07 27.23
CA TYR A 129 -67.48 -35.71 27.74
C TYR A 129 -66.14 -35.00 27.56
N GLU A 130 -65.02 -35.68 27.77
CA GLU A 130 -63.68 -35.11 27.63
C GLU A 130 -63.41 -34.67 26.20
N TYR A 131 -63.58 -35.57 25.21
CA TYR A 131 -63.40 -35.22 23.80
C TYR A 131 -64.42 -34.18 23.34
N ARG A 132 -65.64 -34.18 23.88
CA ARG A 132 -66.64 -33.13 23.54
C ARG A 132 -66.18 -31.78 24.05
N THR A 133 -65.66 -31.71 25.27
CA THR A 133 -65.12 -30.47 25.84
C THR A 133 -63.93 -29.98 25.00
N LEU A 134 -63.01 -30.86 24.62
CA LEU A 134 -61.88 -30.52 23.75
C LEU A 134 -62.35 -30.02 22.37
N ALA A 135 -63.34 -30.67 21.76
CA ALA A 135 -63.90 -30.24 20.48
C ALA A 135 -64.55 -28.85 20.58
N LEU A 136 -65.31 -28.58 21.66
CA LEU A 136 -65.92 -27.28 21.93
C LEU A 136 -64.86 -26.18 22.14
N ILE A 137 -63.76 -26.48 22.86
CA ILE A 137 -62.62 -25.56 23.00
C ILE A 137 -61.99 -25.26 21.64
N ALA A 138 -61.76 -26.28 20.81
CA ALA A 138 -61.21 -26.11 19.47
C ALA A 138 -62.13 -25.27 18.55
N LEU A 139 -63.45 -25.42 18.72
CA LEU A 139 -64.48 -24.60 18.07
C LEU A 139 -64.64 -23.20 18.69
N LYS A 140 -63.88 -22.88 19.75
CA LYS A 140 -63.97 -21.62 20.53
C LYS A 140 -65.33 -21.39 21.20
N LYS A 141 -66.12 -22.46 21.41
CA LYS A 141 -67.40 -22.45 22.12
C LYS A 141 -67.19 -22.64 23.62
N PHE A 142 -66.48 -21.70 24.26
CA PHE A 142 -65.98 -21.90 25.62
C PHE A 142 -67.08 -21.99 26.69
N THR A 143 -68.20 -21.29 26.53
CA THR A 143 -69.35 -21.38 27.46
C THR A 143 -70.00 -22.76 27.43
N GLU A 144 -70.20 -23.32 26.23
CA GLU A 144 -70.69 -24.70 26.04
C GLU A 144 -69.69 -25.71 26.60
N ALA A 145 -68.39 -25.47 26.43
CA ALA A 145 -67.34 -26.32 26.99
C ALA A 145 -67.38 -26.36 28.53
N VAL A 146 -67.58 -25.20 29.19
CA VAL A 146 -67.79 -25.15 30.64
C VAL A 146 -69.03 -25.93 31.05
N SER A 147 -70.16 -25.72 30.36
CA SER A 147 -71.40 -26.45 30.66
C SER A 147 -71.24 -27.96 30.51
N ASN A 148 -70.59 -28.42 29.43
CA ASN A 148 -70.34 -29.84 29.21
C ASN A 148 -69.40 -30.42 30.27
N ALA A 149 -68.38 -29.68 30.69
CA ALA A 149 -67.47 -30.12 31.76
C ALA A 149 -68.19 -30.15 33.13
N ASP A 150 -69.11 -29.23 33.40
CA ASP A 150 -69.97 -29.25 34.59
C ASP A 150 -70.89 -30.48 34.60
N ASP A 151 -71.49 -30.80 33.45
CA ASP A 151 -72.26 -32.03 33.27
C ASP A 151 -71.37 -33.26 33.53
N ALA A 152 -70.16 -33.32 32.99
CA ALA A 152 -69.20 -34.39 33.21
C ALA A 152 -68.87 -34.56 34.71
N ILE A 153 -68.51 -33.47 35.39
CA ILE A 153 -68.16 -33.45 36.82
C ILE A 153 -69.32 -33.91 37.70
N SER A 154 -70.57 -33.61 37.30
CA SER A 154 -71.77 -34.08 38.01
C SER A 154 -71.94 -35.61 37.96
N LYS A 155 -71.34 -36.26 36.95
CA LYS A 155 -71.37 -37.72 36.75
C LYS A 155 -70.13 -38.36 37.35
N ILE A 156 -68.95 -37.85 36.98
CA ILE A 156 -67.64 -38.40 37.34
C ILE A 156 -66.71 -37.24 37.71
N LYS A 157 -66.33 -37.20 38.99
CA LYS A 157 -65.36 -36.23 39.50
C LYS A 157 -63.95 -36.78 39.28
N SER A 158 -63.26 -36.28 38.27
CA SER A 158 -61.90 -36.67 37.93
C SER A 158 -60.99 -35.47 37.75
N SER A 159 -59.68 -35.70 37.81
CA SER A 159 -58.69 -34.65 37.56
C SER A 159 -58.88 -34.01 36.17
N ASN A 160 -59.10 -34.84 35.14
CA ASN A 160 -59.21 -34.38 33.76
C ASN A 160 -60.47 -33.53 33.51
N ASN A 161 -61.63 -33.91 34.04
CA ASN A 161 -62.86 -33.12 33.90
C ASN A 161 -62.72 -31.73 34.55
N TYR A 162 -62.12 -31.65 35.74
CA TYR A 162 -61.83 -30.36 36.38
C TYR A 162 -60.76 -29.55 35.61
N TYR A 163 -59.76 -30.21 35.03
CA TYR A 163 -58.74 -29.56 34.22
C TYR A 163 -59.33 -28.94 32.94
N LEU A 164 -60.15 -29.70 32.19
CA LEU A 164 -60.84 -29.22 30.99
C LEU A 164 -61.83 -28.09 31.29
N LYS A 165 -62.52 -28.15 32.43
CA LYS A 165 -63.33 -27.03 32.93
C LYS A 165 -62.46 -25.80 33.18
N GLY A 166 -61.31 -25.99 33.84
CA GLY A 166 -60.33 -24.92 34.11
C GLY A 166 -59.84 -24.25 32.83
N ILE A 167 -59.46 -25.01 31.81
CA ILE A 167 -59.05 -24.46 30.49
C ILE A 167 -60.19 -23.66 29.85
N SER A 168 -61.42 -24.18 29.89
CA SER A 168 -62.58 -23.52 29.30
C SER A 168 -62.88 -22.18 30.00
N GLN A 169 -62.73 -22.13 31.32
CA GLN A 169 -62.88 -20.90 32.12
C GLN A 169 -61.73 -19.91 31.90
N ASP A 170 -60.49 -20.40 31.78
CA ASP A 170 -59.31 -19.58 31.47
C ASP A 170 -59.45 -18.92 30.09
N SER A 171 -59.98 -19.66 29.11
CA SER A 171 -60.29 -19.14 27.77
C SER A 171 -61.40 -18.08 27.76
N LEU A 172 -62.27 -18.07 28.77
CA LEU A 172 -63.27 -17.02 29.03
C LEU A 172 -62.72 -15.85 29.85
N MET A 173 -61.42 -15.87 30.19
CA MET A 173 -60.77 -14.91 31.10
C MET A 173 -61.35 -14.93 32.53
N ASN A 174 -62.08 -15.99 32.90
CA ASN A 174 -62.63 -16.18 34.24
C ASN A 174 -61.58 -16.85 35.15
N TYR A 175 -60.45 -16.17 35.34
CA TYR A 175 -59.25 -16.74 35.98
C TYR A 175 -59.47 -17.21 37.42
N LYS A 176 -60.37 -16.57 38.17
CA LYS A 176 -60.70 -16.97 39.55
C LYS A 176 -61.35 -18.36 39.58
N ASP A 177 -62.32 -18.61 38.70
CA ASP A 177 -63.00 -19.91 38.64
C ASP A 177 -62.10 -20.97 38.00
N ALA A 178 -61.30 -20.58 37.00
CA ALA A 178 -60.29 -21.45 36.42
C ALA A 178 -59.28 -21.93 37.48
N ALA A 179 -58.76 -21.03 38.32
CA ALA A 179 -57.87 -21.37 39.43
C ALA A 179 -58.53 -22.35 40.42
N TYR A 180 -59.81 -22.17 40.73
CA TYR A 180 -60.55 -23.14 41.55
C TYR A 180 -60.61 -24.52 40.87
N SER A 181 -61.00 -24.57 39.60
CA SER A 181 -61.11 -25.81 38.83
C SER A 181 -59.75 -26.52 38.72
N PHE A 182 -58.66 -25.81 38.42
CA PHE A 182 -57.32 -26.39 38.40
C PHE A 182 -56.88 -26.90 39.78
N SER A 183 -57.20 -26.18 40.86
CA SER A 183 -56.92 -26.66 42.22
C SER A 183 -57.67 -27.95 42.53
N ARG A 184 -58.92 -28.08 42.06
CA ARG A 184 -59.68 -29.34 42.15
C ARG A 184 -59.06 -30.45 41.30
N ALA A 185 -58.57 -30.14 40.10
CA ALA A 185 -57.87 -31.12 39.27
C ALA A 185 -56.63 -31.68 39.98
N ILE A 186 -55.83 -30.82 40.62
CA ILE A 186 -54.67 -31.21 41.45
C ILE A 186 -55.10 -32.05 42.67
N PHE A 187 -56.24 -31.73 43.28
CA PHE A 187 -56.77 -32.52 44.40
C PHE A 187 -57.05 -33.97 44.02
N TYR A 188 -57.60 -34.21 42.82
CA TYR A 188 -57.88 -35.56 42.32
C TYR A 188 -56.65 -36.26 41.71
N SER A 189 -55.68 -35.51 41.17
CA SER A 189 -54.40 -36.05 40.74
C SER A 189 -53.27 -35.07 41.06
N LYS A 190 -52.52 -35.36 42.12
CA LYS A 190 -51.39 -34.52 42.57
C LYS A 190 -50.21 -34.54 41.61
N GLU A 191 -50.16 -35.49 40.69
CA GLU A 191 -49.06 -35.67 39.74
C GLU A 191 -49.37 -35.03 38.37
N SER A 192 -50.54 -34.38 38.21
CA SER A 192 -50.87 -33.68 36.97
C SER A 192 -50.04 -32.40 36.82
N VAL A 193 -49.01 -32.45 35.97
CA VAL A 193 -48.18 -31.30 35.60
C VAL A 193 -49.05 -30.20 35.00
N GLU A 194 -49.93 -30.56 34.08
CA GLU A 194 -50.79 -29.64 33.34
C GLU A 194 -51.73 -28.87 34.26
N ALA A 195 -52.30 -29.50 35.29
CA ALA A 195 -53.14 -28.83 36.27
C ALA A 195 -52.36 -27.84 37.13
N HIS A 196 -51.12 -28.17 37.52
CA HIS A 196 -50.23 -27.22 38.20
C HIS A 196 -49.92 -26.01 37.32
N LEU A 197 -49.55 -26.23 36.06
CA LEU A 197 -49.26 -25.15 35.12
C LEU A 197 -50.51 -24.29 34.81
N GLY A 198 -51.69 -24.91 34.68
CA GLY A 198 -52.95 -24.19 34.53
C GLY A 198 -53.28 -23.30 35.72
N LEU A 199 -53.13 -23.82 36.96
CA LEU A 199 -53.32 -23.03 38.18
C LEU A 199 -52.29 -21.89 38.28
N ALA A 200 -51.03 -22.14 37.93
CA ALA A 200 -50.00 -21.12 37.89
C ALA A 200 -50.32 -20.02 36.86
N HIS A 201 -50.81 -20.38 35.67
CA HIS A 201 -51.24 -19.43 34.65
C HIS A 201 -52.42 -18.57 35.13
N ALA A 202 -53.46 -19.19 35.70
CA ALA A 202 -54.60 -18.45 36.24
C ALA A 202 -54.18 -17.47 37.35
N ASN A 203 -53.28 -17.88 38.25
CA ASN A 203 -52.72 -17.00 39.28
C ASN A 203 -51.87 -15.87 38.70
N LEU A 204 -51.07 -16.13 37.64
CA LEU A 204 -50.32 -15.10 36.92
C LEU A 204 -51.26 -14.04 36.33
N LYS A 205 -52.35 -14.46 35.69
CA LYS A 205 -53.35 -13.53 35.11
C LYS A 205 -54.12 -12.72 36.15
N MET A 206 -54.09 -13.13 37.41
CA MET A 206 -54.61 -12.39 38.56
C MET A 206 -53.53 -11.59 39.31
N ASP A 207 -52.33 -11.45 38.74
CA ASP A 207 -51.15 -10.79 39.34
C ASP A 207 -50.73 -11.37 40.70
N MET A 208 -51.10 -12.63 40.99
CA MET A 208 -50.73 -13.35 42.21
C MET A 208 -49.39 -14.07 42.04
N PHE A 209 -48.32 -13.30 41.82
CA PHE A 209 -47.02 -13.84 41.40
C PHE A 209 -46.43 -14.91 42.34
N ASP A 210 -46.49 -14.71 43.66
CA ASP A 210 -45.92 -15.69 44.62
C ASP A 210 -46.67 -17.02 44.60
N LYS A 211 -48.02 -16.98 44.51
CA LYS A 211 -48.85 -18.19 44.38
C LYS A 211 -48.64 -18.87 43.03
N ALA A 212 -48.50 -18.08 41.96
CA ALA A 212 -48.22 -18.60 40.63
C ALA A 212 -46.88 -19.35 40.62
N LEU A 213 -45.84 -18.75 41.22
CA LEU A 213 -44.50 -19.32 41.30
C LEU A 213 -44.50 -20.63 42.11
N GLU A 214 -45.10 -20.64 43.31
CA GLU A 214 -45.14 -21.82 44.18
C GLU A 214 -45.77 -23.03 43.46
N VAL A 215 -46.89 -22.82 42.76
CA VAL A 215 -47.57 -23.91 42.07
C VAL A 215 -46.83 -24.31 40.78
N CYS A 216 -46.23 -23.35 40.08
CA CYS A 216 -45.42 -23.64 38.89
C CYS A 216 -44.18 -24.49 39.25
N ASP A 217 -43.52 -24.17 40.36
CA ASP A 217 -42.37 -24.94 40.86
C ASP A 217 -42.75 -26.38 41.22
N LYS A 218 -43.95 -26.61 41.79
CA LYS A 218 -44.47 -27.96 42.02
C LYS A 218 -44.68 -28.73 40.70
N GLY A 219 -45.22 -28.07 39.67
CA GLY A 219 -45.36 -28.66 38.34
C GLY A 219 -44.01 -29.01 37.71
N LEU A 220 -43.03 -28.11 37.81
CA LEU A 220 -41.67 -28.31 37.30
C LEU A 220 -40.84 -29.30 38.14
N LEU A 221 -41.22 -29.56 39.39
CA LEU A 221 -40.61 -30.65 40.17
C LEU A 221 -40.99 -32.02 39.60
N LEU A 222 -42.21 -32.15 39.08
CA LEU A 222 -42.72 -33.38 38.45
C LEU A 222 -42.14 -33.59 37.04
N ASP A 223 -42.01 -32.50 36.25
CA ASP A 223 -41.34 -32.52 34.95
C ASP A 223 -40.38 -31.32 34.80
N PRO A 224 -39.10 -31.49 35.21
CA PRO A 224 -38.11 -30.40 35.17
C PRO A 224 -37.74 -29.89 33.77
N LYS A 225 -38.06 -30.66 32.72
CA LYS A 225 -37.75 -30.30 31.32
C LYS A 225 -38.97 -29.76 30.59
N ASN A 226 -40.09 -29.56 31.28
CA ASN A 226 -41.31 -29.03 30.68
C ASN A 226 -41.12 -27.61 30.14
N VAL A 227 -41.03 -27.45 28.83
CA VAL A 227 -40.80 -26.15 28.18
C VAL A 227 -41.93 -25.15 28.49
N LYS A 228 -43.19 -25.61 28.49
CA LYS A 228 -44.34 -24.75 28.83
C LYS A 228 -44.24 -24.25 30.27
N GLY A 229 -43.85 -25.12 31.20
CA GLY A 229 -43.64 -24.76 32.60
C GLY A 229 -42.49 -23.77 32.77
N LEU A 230 -41.34 -23.99 32.12
CA LEU A 230 -40.20 -23.08 32.19
C LEU A 230 -40.52 -21.70 31.59
N LEU A 231 -41.28 -21.65 30.48
CA LEU A 231 -41.74 -20.40 29.90
C LEU A 231 -42.70 -19.66 30.85
N LEU A 232 -43.66 -20.38 31.43
CA LEU A 232 -44.61 -19.81 32.37
C LEU A 232 -43.89 -19.27 33.63
N ARG A 233 -42.94 -20.02 34.19
CA ARG A 233 -42.15 -19.55 35.34
C ARG A 233 -41.31 -18.33 34.99
N SER A 234 -40.74 -18.29 33.79
CA SER A 234 -40.05 -17.11 33.28
C SER A 234 -40.97 -15.90 33.21
N GLU A 235 -42.20 -16.05 32.69
CA GLU A 235 -43.20 -14.98 32.64
C GLU A 235 -43.66 -14.52 34.04
N ILE A 236 -43.87 -15.45 34.96
CA ILE A 236 -44.17 -15.15 36.37
C ILE A 236 -43.04 -14.34 37.00
N ASN A 237 -41.79 -14.76 36.78
CA ASN A 237 -40.62 -14.06 37.28
C ASN A 237 -40.48 -12.66 36.68
N LEU A 238 -40.77 -12.46 35.39
CA LEU A 238 -40.80 -11.13 34.77
C LEU A 238 -41.88 -10.24 35.41
N GLY A 239 -43.09 -10.75 35.61
CA GLY A 239 -44.16 -10.01 36.29
C GLY A 239 -43.81 -9.66 37.74
N ALA A 240 -43.06 -10.53 38.41
CA ALA A 240 -42.54 -10.30 39.76
C ALA A 240 -41.26 -9.43 39.81
N ASN A 241 -40.81 -8.85 38.69
CA ASN A 241 -39.52 -8.13 38.56
C ASN A 241 -38.27 -8.96 38.95
N LYS A 242 -38.37 -10.29 38.91
CA LYS A 242 -37.29 -11.27 39.13
C LYS A 242 -36.64 -11.65 37.80
N THR A 243 -36.14 -10.66 37.07
CA THR A 243 -35.74 -10.80 35.66
C THR A 243 -34.55 -11.75 35.43
N GLN A 244 -33.64 -11.89 36.39
CA GLN A 244 -32.51 -12.82 36.27
C GLN A 244 -32.98 -14.28 36.28
N GLN A 245 -33.90 -14.63 37.18
CA GLN A 245 -34.49 -15.96 37.24
C GLN A 245 -35.26 -16.29 35.96
N ALA A 246 -35.90 -15.29 35.36
CA ALA A 246 -36.55 -15.44 34.07
C ALA A 246 -35.56 -15.76 32.93
N LEU A 247 -34.39 -15.11 32.91
CA LEU A 247 -33.30 -15.39 31.97
C LEU A 247 -32.73 -16.80 32.14
N ASP A 248 -32.58 -17.26 33.39
CA ASP A 248 -32.07 -18.60 33.70
C ASP A 248 -33.00 -19.69 33.12
N ASP A 249 -34.31 -19.52 33.26
CA ASP A 249 -35.30 -20.44 32.69
C ASP A 249 -35.33 -20.41 31.16
N ILE A 250 -35.26 -19.24 30.53
CA ILE A 250 -35.15 -19.16 29.07
C ILE A 250 -33.85 -19.80 28.58
N SER A 251 -32.75 -19.65 29.32
CA SER A 251 -31.46 -20.26 28.98
C SER A 251 -31.52 -21.80 29.09
N LYS A 252 -32.26 -22.35 30.06
CA LYS A 252 -32.54 -23.80 30.13
C LYS A 252 -33.34 -24.26 28.90
N ILE A 253 -34.35 -23.50 28.48
CA ILE A 253 -35.14 -23.83 27.29
C ILE A 253 -34.26 -23.82 26.04
N ILE A 254 -33.40 -22.82 25.87
CA ILE A 254 -32.44 -22.76 24.76
C ILE A 254 -31.48 -23.97 24.78
N ALA A 255 -31.04 -24.42 25.96
CA ALA A 255 -30.20 -25.61 26.08
C ALA A 255 -30.94 -26.90 25.65
N LEU A 256 -32.26 -26.98 25.87
CA LEU A 256 -33.10 -28.09 25.40
C LEU A 256 -33.42 -28.00 23.91
N HIS A 257 -33.58 -26.79 23.37
CA HIS A 257 -33.97 -26.50 21.99
C HIS A 257 -33.09 -25.43 21.34
N PRO A 258 -31.82 -25.76 21.01
CA PRO A 258 -30.82 -24.76 20.57
C PRO A 258 -31.05 -24.22 19.16
N ASN A 259 -31.94 -24.84 18.38
CA ASN A 259 -32.22 -24.43 16.99
C ASN A 259 -33.53 -23.64 16.85
N GLU A 260 -34.20 -23.34 17.96
CA GLU A 260 -35.48 -22.64 17.95
C GLU A 260 -35.30 -21.12 18.12
N THR A 261 -35.51 -20.37 17.04
CA THR A 261 -35.34 -18.91 16.97
C THR A 261 -36.14 -18.17 18.06
N ALA A 262 -37.36 -18.63 18.36
CA ALA A 262 -38.27 -17.95 19.28
C ALA A 262 -37.69 -17.76 20.69
N TYR A 263 -36.86 -18.68 21.18
CA TYR A 263 -36.31 -18.60 22.53
C TYR A 263 -35.15 -17.61 22.64
N TYR A 264 -34.31 -17.50 21.61
CA TYR A 264 -33.31 -16.44 21.52
C TYR A 264 -33.96 -15.06 21.45
N VAL A 265 -35.05 -14.92 20.70
CA VAL A 265 -35.82 -13.67 20.66
C VAL A 265 -36.39 -13.33 22.03
N LYS A 266 -36.99 -14.31 22.73
CA LYS A 266 -37.53 -14.11 24.08
C LYS A 266 -36.42 -13.63 25.04
N ARG A 267 -35.25 -14.29 25.04
CA ARG A 267 -34.12 -13.91 25.91
C ARG A 267 -33.53 -12.55 25.53
N GLY A 268 -33.38 -12.27 24.24
CA GLY A 268 -32.91 -10.98 23.73
C GLY A 268 -33.83 -9.82 24.13
N ASN A 269 -35.15 -10.02 24.05
CA ASN A 269 -36.13 -9.04 24.54
C ASN A 269 -36.00 -8.84 26.05
N THR A 270 -35.82 -9.92 26.82
CA THR A 270 -35.59 -9.83 28.27
C THR A 270 -34.30 -9.08 28.61
N PHE A 271 -33.22 -9.28 27.86
CA PHE A 271 -31.98 -8.51 28.02
C PHE A 271 -32.18 -7.02 27.70
N GLN A 272 -32.98 -6.68 26.69
CA GLN A 272 -33.33 -5.27 26.43
C GLN A 272 -34.10 -4.64 27.59
N LEU A 273 -35.02 -5.36 28.24
CA LEU A 273 -35.72 -4.85 29.44
C LEU A 273 -34.76 -4.56 30.60
N LEU A 274 -33.61 -5.25 30.68
CA LEU A 274 -32.54 -4.99 31.64
C LEU A 274 -31.52 -3.94 31.18
N ASN A 275 -31.75 -3.28 30.05
CA ASN A 275 -30.78 -2.38 29.42
C ASN A 275 -29.44 -3.09 29.07
N GLN A 276 -29.42 -4.42 29.01
CA GLN A 276 -28.25 -5.24 28.65
C GLN A 276 -28.19 -5.44 27.13
N HIS A 277 -28.05 -4.33 26.40
CA HIS A 277 -28.16 -4.32 24.94
C HIS A 277 -27.11 -5.18 24.21
N GLN A 278 -25.91 -5.34 24.77
CA GLN A 278 -24.86 -6.20 24.20
C GLN A 278 -25.28 -7.68 24.20
N ASN A 279 -25.86 -8.17 25.30
CA ASN A 279 -26.38 -9.54 25.39
C ASN A 279 -27.57 -9.74 24.44
N ALA A 280 -28.45 -8.75 24.36
CA ALA A 280 -29.56 -8.78 23.41
C ALA A 280 -29.06 -8.87 21.95
N ILE A 281 -28.03 -8.10 21.58
CA ILE A 281 -27.42 -8.15 20.25
C ILE A 281 -26.87 -9.54 19.93
N ALA A 282 -26.23 -10.21 20.90
CA ALA A 282 -25.73 -11.57 20.71
C ALA A 282 -26.85 -12.58 20.44
N ASP A 283 -27.94 -12.50 21.20
CA ASP A 283 -29.11 -13.37 21.01
C ASP A 283 -29.83 -13.09 19.69
N TYR A 284 -30.06 -11.82 19.33
CA TYR A 284 -30.65 -11.47 18.04
C TYR A 284 -29.75 -11.87 16.87
N SER A 285 -28.44 -11.75 17.00
CA SER A 285 -27.51 -12.21 15.97
C SER A 285 -27.58 -13.73 15.78
N THR A 286 -27.75 -14.48 16.87
CA THR A 286 -27.99 -15.92 16.81
C THR A 286 -29.33 -16.24 16.15
N ALA A 287 -30.39 -15.53 16.54
CA ALA A 287 -31.72 -15.66 15.94
C ALA A 287 -31.69 -15.37 14.42
N ILE A 288 -31.00 -14.30 13.99
CA ILE A 288 -30.83 -13.94 12.57
C ILE A 288 -30.09 -15.04 11.81
N ARG A 289 -29.09 -15.68 12.44
CA ARG A 289 -28.39 -16.80 11.81
C ARG A 289 -29.30 -18.00 11.55
N LEU A 290 -30.26 -18.26 12.46
CA LEU A 290 -31.25 -19.33 12.34
C LEU A 290 -32.38 -18.97 11.36
N ASN A 291 -32.83 -17.71 11.35
CA ASN A 291 -33.86 -17.20 10.45
C ASN A 291 -33.48 -15.82 9.88
N LYS A 292 -32.92 -15.81 8.68
CA LYS A 292 -32.38 -14.58 8.05
C LYS A 292 -33.44 -13.70 7.41
N GLU A 293 -34.63 -14.22 7.15
CA GLU A 293 -35.71 -13.52 6.45
C GLU A 293 -36.64 -12.77 7.42
N ASP A 294 -36.53 -13.04 8.71
CA ASP A 294 -37.32 -12.33 9.73
C ASP A 294 -36.76 -10.93 9.99
N TYR A 295 -37.34 -9.94 9.31
CA TYR A 295 -36.97 -8.54 9.44
C TYR A 295 -37.15 -7.99 10.87
N PHE A 296 -38.02 -8.60 11.68
CA PHE A 296 -38.25 -8.17 13.07
C PHE A 296 -36.99 -8.36 13.93
N LEU A 297 -36.16 -9.36 13.61
CA LEU A 297 -34.91 -9.61 14.33
C LEU A 297 -33.88 -8.50 14.11
N TYR A 298 -33.73 -8.05 12.86
CA TYR A 298 -32.90 -6.90 12.52
C TYR A 298 -33.43 -5.64 13.18
N TYR A 299 -34.75 -5.47 13.25
CA TYR A 299 -35.36 -4.32 13.91
C TYR A 299 -35.00 -4.29 15.41
N GLN A 300 -35.14 -5.41 16.11
CA GLN A 300 -34.82 -5.46 17.53
C GLN A 300 -33.33 -5.29 17.80
N ARG A 301 -32.46 -5.81 16.93
CA ARG A 301 -31.01 -5.61 17.04
C ARG A 301 -30.59 -4.16 16.74
N ALA A 302 -31.17 -3.54 15.71
CA ALA A 302 -30.96 -2.13 15.38
C ALA A 302 -31.31 -1.23 16.57
N LYS A 303 -32.45 -1.47 17.24
CA LYS A 303 -32.81 -0.73 18.46
C LYS A 303 -31.75 -0.85 19.56
N SER A 304 -31.18 -2.04 19.76
CA SER A 304 -30.08 -2.20 20.73
C SER A 304 -28.81 -1.47 20.30
N TYR A 305 -28.49 -1.47 19.00
CA TYR A 305 -27.38 -0.67 18.48
C TYR A 305 -27.60 0.83 18.69
N GLU A 306 -28.81 1.35 18.46
CA GLU A 306 -29.13 2.76 18.70
C GLU A 306 -28.99 3.17 20.17
N VAL A 307 -29.41 2.33 21.12
CA VAL A 307 -29.22 2.63 22.55
C VAL A 307 -27.73 2.64 22.93
N LEU A 308 -26.92 1.81 22.27
CA LEU A 308 -25.46 1.79 22.43
C LEU A 308 -24.75 2.87 21.59
N LEU A 309 -25.49 3.74 20.90
CA LEU A 309 -24.97 4.77 19.99
C LEU A 309 -24.15 4.22 18.80
N ASP A 310 -24.27 2.92 18.50
CA ASP A 310 -23.69 2.30 17.30
C ASP A 310 -24.63 2.47 16.10
N TYR A 311 -24.81 3.73 15.70
CA TYR A 311 -25.69 4.08 14.58
C TYR A 311 -25.23 3.47 13.25
N LYS A 312 -23.93 3.19 13.10
CA LYS A 312 -23.38 2.53 11.91
C LYS A 312 -23.96 1.12 11.75
N SER A 313 -23.94 0.31 12.81
CA SER A 313 -24.54 -1.03 12.79
C SER A 313 -26.06 -0.97 12.68
N ALA A 314 -26.71 0.00 13.35
CA ALA A 314 -28.16 0.21 13.23
C ALA A 314 -28.60 0.53 11.79
N VAL A 315 -27.90 1.45 11.11
CA VAL A 315 -28.16 1.80 9.69
C VAL A 315 -28.06 0.57 8.79
N LYS A 316 -27.08 -0.31 9.02
CA LYS A 316 -26.92 -1.56 8.26
C LYS A 316 -28.10 -2.52 8.46
N ASP A 317 -28.58 -2.66 9.69
CA ASP A 317 -29.76 -3.48 9.98
C ASP A 317 -31.03 -2.87 9.38
N TYR A 318 -31.23 -1.55 9.48
CA TYR A 318 -32.36 -0.85 8.84
C TYR A 318 -32.33 -0.94 7.31
N GLN A 319 -31.15 -0.88 6.69
CA GLN A 319 -30.99 -1.11 5.25
C GLN A 319 -31.38 -2.54 4.86
N THR A 320 -31.04 -3.52 5.69
CA THR A 320 -31.44 -4.92 5.47
C THR A 320 -32.95 -5.06 5.55
N ILE A 321 -33.60 -4.44 6.55
CA ILE A 321 -35.07 -4.39 6.65
C ILE A 321 -35.67 -3.76 5.39
N LYS A 322 -35.18 -2.62 4.92
CA LYS A 322 -35.63 -2.00 3.66
C LYS A 322 -35.51 -2.94 2.45
N THR A 323 -34.49 -3.80 2.43
CA THR A 323 -34.30 -4.78 1.36
C THR A 323 -35.30 -5.94 1.46
N LEU A 324 -35.58 -6.41 2.67
CA LEU A 324 -36.55 -7.49 2.93
C LEU A 324 -38.01 -7.01 2.79
N THR A 325 -38.28 -5.75 3.12
CA THR A 325 -39.62 -5.13 3.13
C THR A 325 -39.60 -3.79 2.37
N PRO A 326 -39.49 -3.79 1.04
CA PRO A 326 -39.31 -2.57 0.23
C PRO A 326 -40.47 -1.58 0.28
N TYR A 327 -41.64 -2.00 0.78
CA TYR A 327 -42.85 -1.18 0.88
C TYR A 327 -43.24 -0.81 2.33
N ASP A 328 -42.42 -1.13 3.34
CA ASP A 328 -42.68 -0.73 4.72
C ASP A 328 -42.17 0.71 4.98
N GLY A 329 -43.11 1.67 5.02
CA GLY A 329 -42.81 3.08 5.29
C GLY A 329 -42.20 3.34 6.68
N LYS A 330 -42.44 2.46 7.66
CA LYS A 330 -41.83 2.59 8.99
C LYS A 330 -40.33 2.26 8.93
N ALA A 331 -39.97 1.22 8.17
CA ALA A 331 -38.57 0.83 7.98
C ALA A 331 -37.77 1.94 7.27
N LEU A 332 -38.36 2.57 6.25
CA LEU A 332 -37.73 3.69 5.55
C LEU A 332 -37.50 4.88 6.48
N LYS A 333 -38.52 5.26 7.27
CA LYS A 333 -38.41 6.35 8.24
C LYS A 333 -37.28 6.11 9.26
N LEU A 334 -37.20 4.89 9.81
CA LEU A 334 -36.17 4.54 10.79
C LEU A 334 -34.76 4.51 10.18
N TYR A 335 -34.63 4.03 8.94
CA TYR A 335 -33.38 4.10 8.19
C TYR A 335 -32.92 5.55 8.02
N ASP A 336 -33.82 6.44 7.59
CA ASP A 336 -33.52 7.85 7.37
C ASP A 336 -33.17 8.56 8.70
N GLU A 337 -33.91 8.28 9.79
CA GLU A 337 -33.64 8.80 11.13
C GLU A 337 -32.26 8.35 11.65
N ALA A 338 -31.94 7.05 11.53
CA ALA A 338 -30.64 6.51 11.96
C ALA A 338 -29.48 7.09 11.13
N LYS A 339 -29.69 7.27 9.82
CA LYS A 339 -28.72 7.90 8.93
C LYS A 339 -28.50 9.38 9.29
N GLN A 340 -29.56 10.12 9.61
CA GLN A 340 -29.43 11.50 10.07
C GLN A 340 -28.66 11.59 11.38
N ARG A 341 -28.94 10.71 12.35
CA ARG A 341 -28.18 10.69 13.62
C ARG A 341 -26.71 10.38 13.40
N LEU A 342 -26.41 9.40 12.55
CA LEU A 342 -25.03 9.10 12.16
C LEU A 342 -24.37 10.32 11.51
N TYR A 343 -25.08 11.02 10.62
CA TYR A 343 -24.60 12.25 10.00
C TYR A 343 -24.29 13.33 11.05
N GLU A 344 -25.20 13.62 11.98
CA GLU A 344 -24.98 14.64 13.03
C GLU A 344 -23.82 14.29 13.98
N LEU A 345 -23.65 13.00 14.31
CA LEU A 345 -22.56 12.55 15.19
C LEU A 345 -21.19 12.55 14.51
N SER A 346 -21.16 12.25 13.21
CA SER A 346 -19.94 12.26 12.42
C SER A 346 -19.62 13.64 11.84
N LYS A 347 -20.49 14.64 12.04
CA LYS A 347 -20.30 16.00 11.56
C LYS A 347 -19.10 16.63 12.24
N GLU A 348 -18.08 16.92 11.45
CA GLU A 348 -16.92 17.67 11.86
C GLU A 348 -17.07 19.17 11.55
N SER A 349 -16.19 20.00 12.10
CA SER A 349 -16.21 21.47 11.93
C SER A 349 -14.91 22.05 11.34
N ASN A 350 -13.91 21.20 11.11
CA ASN A 350 -12.68 21.57 10.43
C ASN A 350 -12.90 21.67 8.92
N ASN A 351 -12.15 22.57 8.31
CA ASN A 351 -12.10 22.66 6.86
C ASN A 351 -11.13 21.59 6.30
N PRO A 352 -11.42 21.06 5.10
CA PRO A 352 -10.48 20.22 4.37
C PRO A 352 -9.18 20.98 4.07
N LYS A 353 -8.03 20.32 4.12
CA LYS A 353 -6.73 20.92 3.80
C LYS A 353 -6.30 20.57 2.37
N ILE A 354 -5.94 21.59 1.60
CA ILE A 354 -5.50 21.43 0.21
C ILE A 354 -3.97 21.25 0.18
N LEU A 355 -3.51 20.10 -0.32
CA LEU A 355 -2.10 19.82 -0.57
C LEU A 355 -1.85 19.71 -2.08
N ILE A 356 -0.98 20.55 -2.63
CA ILE A 356 -0.58 20.44 -4.04
C ILE A 356 0.69 19.58 -4.14
N GLU A 357 0.60 18.50 -4.89
CA GLU A 357 1.74 17.61 -5.18
C GLU A 357 2.52 18.08 -6.40
N SER A 358 1.82 18.56 -7.44
CA SER A 358 2.42 19.06 -8.69
C SER A 358 1.59 20.20 -9.30
N PRO A 359 2.17 21.38 -9.59
CA PRO A 359 3.57 21.75 -9.31
C PRO A 359 3.78 21.90 -7.80
N SER A 360 5.03 21.84 -7.32
CA SER A 360 5.33 22.08 -5.90
C SER A 360 5.04 23.54 -5.54
N ALA A 361 3.79 23.82 -5.18
CA ALA A 361 3.34 25.14 -4.80
C ALA A 361 4.04 25.57 -3.51
N THR A 362 4.52 26.81 -3.47
CA THR A 362 5.21 27.36 -2.31
C THR A 362 4.21 27.72 -1.21
N LEU A 363 4.69 27.80 0.03
CA LEU A 363 3.88 28.18 1.20
C LEU A 363 3.30 29.59 1.09
N ASP A 364 3.93 30.49 0.32
CA ASP A 364 3.43 31.84 0.04
C ASP A 364 2.43 31.89 -1.12
N GLY A 365 1.95 30.72 -1.59
CA GLY A 365 0.87 30.64 -2.57
C GLY A 365 1.33 30.83 -4.02
N LYS A 366 2.59 30.53 -4.36
CA LYS A 366 3.06 30.59 -5.75
C LYS A 366 3.13 29.20 -6.35
N MET A 367 2.72 29.08 -7.60
CA MET A 367 2.66 27.85 -8.36
C MET A 367 3.61 27.97 -9.56
N PRO A 368 4.83 27.43 -9.46
CA PRO A 368 5.79 27.48 -10.56
C PRO A 368 5.33 26.61 -11.72
N ILE A 369 5.22 27.17 -12.91
CA ILE A 369 4.86 26.45 -14.13
C ILE A 369 5.85 26.83 -15.23
N ALA A 370 6.39 25.82 -15.92
CA ALA A 370 7.33 26.01 -17.01
C ALA A 370 6.74 26.91 -18.10
N LYS A 371 7.54 27.89 -18.54
CA LYS A 371 7.14 28.85 -19.56
C LYS A 371 6.84 28.19 -20.90
N GLY A 372 5.80 28.68 -21.59
CA GLY A 372 5.46 28.27 -22.97
C GLY A 372 4.54 27.05 -23.08
N LEU A 373 3.99 26.56 -21.97
CA LEU A 373 2.98 25.50 -21.96
C LEU A 373 1.58 26.06 -22.28
N GLU A 374 0.80 25.36 -23.10
CA GLU A 374 -0.63 25.68 -23.33
C GLU A 374 -1.54 25.17 -22.19
N SER A 375 -1.13 24.09 -21.54
CA SER A 375 -1.85 23.47 -20.41
C SER A 375 -0.89 22.79 -19.44
N TYR A 376 -1.35 22.58 -18.21
CA TYR A 376 -0.63 21.88 -17.14
C TYR A 376 -1.59 21.02 -16.30
N ILE A 377 -1.17 19.80 -15.95
CA ILE A 377 -1.97 18.91 -15.08
C ILE A 377 -1.60 19.17 -13.63
N ILE A 378 -2.51 19.82 -12.90
CA ILE A 378 -2.39 19.99 -11.45
C ILE A 378 -2.71 18.66 -10.78
N LYS A 379 -1.84 18.22 -9.88
CA LYS A 379 -2.06 17.06 -9.01
C LYS A 379 -2.04 17.50 -7.57
N GLY A 380 -3.00 17.03 -6.80
CA GLY A 380 -3.07 17.34 -5.39
C GLY A 380 -3.81 16.28 -4.59
N GLN A 381 -3.82 16.48 -3.29
CA GLN A 381 -4.54 15.67 -2.32
C GLN A 381 -5.31 16.61 -1.39
N ILE A 382 -6.55 16.24 -1.09
CA ILE A 382 -7.31 16.89 -0.02
C ILE A 382 -7.13 16.04 1.23
N LEU A 383 -6.82 16.66 2.37
CA LEU A 383 -6.70 16.00 3.66
C LEU A 383 -7.86 16.42 4.56
N ASP A 384 -8.64 15.46 5.04
CA ASP A 384 -9.78 15.67 5.92
C ASP A 384 -10.16 14.41 6.70
N GLU A 385 -10.91 14.53 7.80
CA GLU A 385 -11.38 13.36 8.55
C GLU A 385 -12.64 12.75 7.92
N SER A 386 -13.41 13.55 7.17
CA SER A 386 -14.57 13.12 6.41
C SER A 386 -14.31 12.94 4.90
N ASN A 387 -15.34 12.46 4.21
CA ASN A 387 -15.30 12.33 2.75
C ASN A 387 -15.49 13.70 2.08
N ILE A 388 -14.89 13.86 0.90
CA ILE A 388 -15.00 15.09 0.10
C ILE A 388 -16.18 15.01 -0.85
N ASP A 389 -17.05 16.02 -0.83
CA ASP A 389 -18.18 16.11 -1.74
C ASP A 389 -17.75 16.67 -3.11
N PHE A 390 -16.99 17.77 -3.13
CA PHE A 390 -16.48 18.33 -4.38
C PHE A 390 -15.13 19.05 -4.23
N ILE A 391 -14.33 18.97 -5.30
CA ILE A 391 -13.08 19.71 -5.48
C ILE A 391 -13.26 20.56 -6.73
N LYS A 392 -13.03 21.87 -6.63
CA LYS A 392 -13.20 22.82 -7.75
C LYS A 392 -11.92 23.57 -8.04
N ILE A 393 -11.49 23.54 -9.30
CA ILE A 393 -10.36 24.30 -9.83
C ILE A 393 -10.93 25.36 -10.79
N ASN A 394 -10.74 26.65 -10.48
CA ASN A 394 -11.33 27.78 -11.18
C ASN A 394 -12.85 27.62 -11.41
N GLY A 395 -13.55 27.07 -10.40
CA GLY A 395 -15.00 26.83 -10.43
C GLY A 395 -15.45 25.59 -11.20
N LYS A 396 -14.53 24.79 -11.78
CA LYS A 396 -14.85 23.53 -12.47
C LYS A 396 -14.54 22.33 -11.59
N ASP A 397 -15.38 21.30 -11.67
CA ASP A 397 -15.22 20.10 -10.86
C ASP A 397 -14.00 19.26 -11.29
N ALA A 398 -13.19 18.86 -10.32
CA ALA A 398 -12.10 17.91 -10.48
C ALA A 398 -12.61 16.47 -10.39
N ILE A 399 -11.91 15.55 -11.06
CA ILE A 399 -12.21 14.12 -10.95
C ILE A 399 -11.42 13.54 -9.78
N PHE A 400 -12.11 12.84 -8.88
CA PHE A 400 -11.53 12.14 -7.74
C PHE A 400 -12.46 11.01 -7.27
N ASN A 401 -11.98 10.16 -6.35
CA ASN A 401 -12.79 9.10 -5.74
C ASN A 401 -13.52 9.61 -4.48
N LYS A 402 -14.84 9.77 -4.54
CA LYS A 402 -15.68 10.24 -3.42
C LYS A 402 -15.75 9.29 -2.22
N ASP A 403 -15.46 8.00 -2.42
CA ASP A 403 -15.52 6.99 -1.35
C ASP A 403 -14.21 6.87 -0.57
N SER A 404 -13.17 7.61 -0.96
CA SER A 404 -11.86 7.61 -0.29
C SER A 404 -11.74 8.80 0.65
N ILE A 405 -11.41 8.51 1.92
CA ILE A 405 -10.86 9.51 2.84
C ILE A 405 -9.54 10.01 2.24
N ASN A 406 -9.29 11.31 2.32
CA ASN A 406 -8.11 11.99 1.79
C ASN A 406 -7.87 11.80 0.27
N PRO A 407 -8.85 12.12 -0.60
CA PRO A 407 -8.76 11.78 -2.01
C PRO A 407 -7.69 12.60 -2.75
N LYS A 408 -7.05 11.95 -3.73
CA LYS A 408 -6.20 12.61 -4.72
C LYS A 408 -7.03 13.09 -5.90
N PHE A 409 -6.63 14.20 -6.49
CA PHE A 409 -7.26 14.77 -7.68
C PHE A 409 -6.22 15.12 -8.74
N GLU A 410 -6.65 15.03 -10.00
CA GLU A 410 -5.92 15.55 -11.15
C GLU A 410 -6.83 16.48 -11.94
N PHE A 411 -6.29 17.61 -12.40
CA PHE A 411 -7.04 18.58 -13.19
C PHE A 411 -6.17 19.21 -14.27
N GLU A 412 -6.61 19.12 -15.53
CA GLU A 412 -5.95 19.78 -16.65
C GLU A 412 -6.31 21.27 -16.69
N LEU A 413 -5.37 22.12 -16.28
CA LEU A 413 -5.47 23.57 -16.32
C LEU A 413 -4.98 24.08 -17.68
N LYS A 414 -5.84 24.75 -18.44
CA LYS A 414 -5.43 25.54 -19.62
C LYS A 414 -4.84 26.86 -19.16
N LEU A 415 -3.69 27.28 -19.70
CA LEU A 415 -2.90 28.39 -19.14
C LEU A 415 -3.15 29.77 -19.78
N ASN A 416 -3.98 29.88 -20.83
CA ASN A 416 -4.33 31.11 -21.59
C ASN A 416 -4.30 32.44 -20.79
N ASP A 417 -3.12 33.05 -20.64
CA ASP A 417 -2.85 34.27 -19.84
C ASP A 417 -3.33 34.24 -18.37
N LEU A 418 -3.50 33.05 -17.80
CA LEU A 418 -3.92 32.88 -16.41
C LEU A 418 -2.79 33.27 -15.46
N LYS A 419 -3.05 34.29 -14.64
CA LYS A 419 -2.12 34.72 -13.58
C LYS A 419 -2.33 33.98 -12.27
N ASN A 420 -3.53 33.49 -12.01
CA ASN A 420 -3.90 32.85 -10.75
C ASN A 420 -4.76 31.61 -11.00
N VAL A 421 -4.67 30.64 -10.10
CA VAL A 421 -5.57 29.49 -10.03
C VAL A 421 -6.19 29.38 -8.64
N THR A 422 -7.51 29.26 -8.57
CA THR A 422 -8.24 29.04 -7.32
C THR A 422 -8.60 27.57 -7.21
N ILE A 423 -8.21 26.95 -6.11
CA ILE A 423 -8.54 25.56 -5.78
C ILE A 423 -9.37 25.60 -4.51
N SER A 424 -10.53 24.95 -4.54
CA SER A 424 -11.44 24.85 -3.40
C SER A 424 -11.88 23.42 -3.20
N ALA A 425 -12.05 23.02 -1.94
CA ALA A 425 -12.51 21.69 -1.55
C ALA A 425 -13.63 21.82 -0.53
N PHE A 426 -14.62 20.95 -0.65
CA PHE A 426 -15.81 20.92 0.21
C PHE A 426 -16.04 19.49 0.67
N ASP A 427 -16.19 19.33 1.97
CA ASP A 427 -16.51 18.04 2.56
C ASP A 427 -18.01 17.70 2.46
N VAL A 428 -18.39 16.50 2.88
CA VAL A 428 -19.81 16.07 2.93
C VAL A 428 -20.65 16.84 3.95
N TYR A 429 -20.03 17.62 4.82
CA TYR A 429 -20.65 18.44 5.86
C TYR A 429 -20.73 19.93 5.48
N GLN A 430 -20.30 20.29 4.26
CA GLN A 430 -20.22 21.65 3.72
C GLN A 430 -19.16 22.55 4.37
N ASN A 431 -18.21 21.99 5.11
CA ASN A 431 -16.99 22.72 5.47
C ASN A 431 -16.14 22.88 4.20
N SER A 432 -15.46 24.02 4.08
CA SER A 432 -14.79 24.36 2.83
C SER A 432 -13.51 25.13 3.04
N GLU A 433 -12.51 24.82 2.21
CA GLU A 433 -11.28 25.60 2.09
C GLU A 433 -11.12 26.06 0.66
N SER A 434 -10.59 27.27 0.47
CA SER A 434 -10.30 27.82 -0.85
C SER A 434 -8.99 28.57 -0.81
N TRP A 435 -8.05 28.14 -1.64
CA TRP A 435 -6.75 28.78 -1.79
C TRP A 435 -6.57 29.30 -3.21
N GLN A 436 -5.99 30.49 -3.33
CA GLN A 436 -5.61 31.08 -4.60
C GLN A 436 -4.10 31.06 -4.74
N TYR A 437 -3.61 30.43 -5.81
CA TYR A 437 -2.20 30.37 -6.13
C TYR A 437 -1.87 31.32 -7.29
N GLU A 438 -0.80 32.09 -7.16
CA GLU A 438 -0.22 32.89 -8.23
C GLU A 438 0.65 32.01 -9.14
N ILE A 439 0.38 32.01 -10.43
CA ILE A 439 1.18 31.26 -11.41
C ILE A 439 2.44 32.06 -11.72
N ILE A 440 3.61 31.44 -11.51
CA ILE A 440 4.90 32.03 -11.85
C ILE A 440 5.50 31.22 -12.99
N GLU A 441 5.81 31.90 -14.09
CA GLU A 441 6.55 31.30 -15.19
C GLU A 441 7.98 30.99 -14.74
N THR A 442 8.39 29.73 -14.89
CA THR A 442 9.75 29.29 -14.62
C THR A 442 10.51 29.02 -15.90
N GLU A 443 11.83 29.13 -15.82
CA GLU A 443 12.72 28.80 -16.93
C GLU A 443 12.81 27.28 -17.14
N ILE A 444 13.31 26.87 -18.31
CA ILE A 444 13.27 25.48 -18.82
C ILE A 444 14.66 24.95 -19.22
N ASN A 445 15.70 25.75 -19.02
CA ASN A 445 17.07 25.40 -19.37
C ASN A 445 17.64 24.46 -18.30
N SER A 446 18.52 23.56 -18.72
CA SER A 446 19.20 22.68 -17.77
C SER A 446 20.51 23.32 -17.28
N PRO A 447 20.92 23.07 -16.03
CA PRO A 447 22.15 23.62 -15.47
C PRO A 447 23.40 23.24 -16.27
N ILE A 448 24.41 24.11 -16.31
CA ILE A 448 25.67 23.83 -17.03
C ILE A 448 26.76 23.43 -16.04
N ILE A 449 27.29 22.21 -16.18
CA ILE A 449 28.30 21.64 -15.27
C ILE A 449 29.73 21.90 -15.78
N LYS A 450 30.59 22.47 -14.91
CA LYS A 450 32.02 22.67 -15.16
C LYS A 450 32.87 22.22 -13.97
N LEU A 451 33.99 21.55 -14.23
CA LEU A 451 34.99 21.21 -13.20
C LEU A 451 36.09 22.26 -13.11
N MET A 452 36.54 22.51 -11.88
CA MET A 452 37.65 23.40 -11.54
C MET A 452 38.88 22.61 -11.07
N ALA A 453 38.68 21.58 -10.24
CA ALA A 453 39.73 20.67 -9.76
C ALA A 453 39.20 19.22 -9.66
N PRO A 454 39.97 18.20 -10.06
CA PRO A 454 41.15 18.31 -10.92
C PRO A 454 40.76 18.94 -12.27
N TYR A 455 41.74 19.52 -12.94
CA TYR A 455 41.50 20.09 -14.27
C TYR A 455 41.12 18.95 -15.24
N ALA A 456 39.96 19.09 -15.87
CA ALA A 456 39.53 18.24 -16.96
C ALA A 456 39.81 18.97 -18.29
N SER A 457 40.28 18.26 -19.31
CA SER A 457 40.36 18.83 -20.65
C SER A 457 38.97 19.10 -21.23
N ASP A 458 38.91 19.82 -22.35
CA ASP A 458 37.64 20.17 -23.02
C ASP A 458 36.80 18.94 -23.40
N ASP A 459 37.42 17.76 -23.57
CA ASP A 459 36.78 16.46 -23.79
C ASP A 459 36.42 15.70 -22.50
N GLY A 460 36.67 16.28 -21.33
CA GLY A 460 36.34 15.70 -20.03
C GLY A 460 37.36 14.73 -19.45
N ALA A 461 38.58 14.65 -20.00
CA ALA A 461 39.62 13.76 -19.48
C ALA A 461 40.44 14.39 -18.33
N ILE A 462 40.67 13.59 -17.28
CA ILE A 462 41.38 13.95 -16.07
C ILE A 462 42.63 13.07 -15.95
N TYR A 463 43.80 13.67 -15.79
CA TYR A 463 45.07 12.95 -15.66
C TYR A 463 45.48 12.89 -14.19
N LEU A 464 45.68 11.69 -13.65
CA LEU A 464 46.06 11.50 -12.25
C LEU A 464 47.57 11.57 -12.04
N ASP A 465 47.97 12.21 -10.94
CA ASP A 465 49.36 12.33 -10.50
C ASP A 465 49.76 11.27 -9.44
N SER A 466 48.79 10.51 -8.91
CA SER A 466 48.98 9.43 -7.94
C SER A 466 47.85 8.41 -8.04
N ASP A 467 48.11 7.16 -7.66
CA ASP A 467 47.08 6.11 -7.58
C ASP A 467 46.27 6.19 -6.26
N ASP A 468 46.03 7.41 -5.77
CA ASP A 468 45.22 7.59 -4.57
C ASP A 468 43.79 7.17 -4.88
N PRO A 469 43.20 6.24 -4.11
CA PRO A 469 41.83 5.81 -4.33
C PRO A 469 40.81 6.94 -4.11
N THR A 470 41.18 8.07 -3.49
CA THR A 470 40.30 9.21 -3.25
C THR A 470 40.66 10.40 -4.14
N LEU A 471 39.68 10.92 -4.87
CA LEU A 471 39.81 12.12 -5.69
C LEU A 471 38.95 13.25 -5.12
N TYR A 472 39.59 14.37 -4.77
CA TYR A 472 38.89 15.61 -4.46
C TYR A 472 38.43 16.29 -5.74
N ILE A 473 37.15 16.65 -5.79
CA ILE A 473 36.50 17.33 -6.90
C ILE A 473 36.01 18.68 -6.42
N GLU A 474 36.25 19.71 -7.22
CA GLU A 474 35.65 21.04 -7.12
C GLU A 474 35.14 21.47 -8.50
N GLY A 475 33.95 22.05 -8.57
CA GLY A 475 33.36 22.55 -9.81
C GLY A 475 32.41 23.71 -9.59
N VAL A 476 31.82 24.20 -10.69
CA VAL A 476 30.79 25.25 -10.69
C VAL A 476 29.62 24.81 -11.56
N ILE A 477 28.41 25.09 -11.08
CA ILE A 477 27.18 24.98 -11.85
C ILE A 477 26.83 26.38 -12.35
N ASN A 478 26.49 26.52 -13.62
CA ASN A 478 25.94 27.78 -14.14
C ASN A 478 24.47 27.60 -14.52
N ASP A 479 23.60 28.41 -13.95
CA ASP A 479 22.15 28.34 -14.18
C ASP A 479 21.46 29.67 -13.83
N GLU A 480 20.30 29.94 -14.42
CA GLU A 480 19.46 31.10 -14.09
C GLU A 480 18.74 30.91 -12.75
N SER A 481 18.45 29.65 -12.40
CA SER A 481 17.74 29.21 -11.21
C SER A 481 18.69 28.81 -10.07
N LEU A 482 18.14 28.66 -8.87
CA LEU A 482 18.87 28.06 -7.75
C LEU A 482 19.01 26.55 -7.96
N ILE A 483 20.10 25.98 -7.44
CA ILE A 483 20.37 24.53 -7.57
C ILE A 483 19.78 23.80 -6.38
N LYS A 484 18.93 22.80 -6.65
CA LYS A 484 18.28 21.98 -5.63
C LYS A 484 19.20 20.89 -5.11
N LYS A 485 19.93 20.21 -6.01
CA LYS A 485 20.92 19.19 -5.63
C LYS A 485 22.00 18.99 -6.68
N ILE A 486 23.17 18.56 -6.22
CA ILE A 486 24.29 18.12 -7.05
C ILE A 486 24.73 16.75 -6.55
N VAL A 487 24.78 15.77 -7.44
CA VAL A 487 25.10 14.37 -7.14
C VAL A 487 26.29 13.94 -7.99
N ILE A 488 27.27 13.32 -7.34
CA ILE A 488 28.46 12.74 -7.99
C ILE A 488 28.51 11.27 -7.60
N GLU A 489 28.39 10.36 -8.58
CA GLU A 489 28.41 8.91 -8.35
C GLU A 489 27.40 8.44 -7.28
N GLY A 490 26.23 9.06 -7.23
CA GLY A 490 25.19 8.76 -6.24
C GLY A 490 25.39 9.41 -4.86
N SER A 491 26.49 10.14 -4.64
CA SER A 491 26.76 10.89 -3.40
C SER A 491 26.46 12.38 -3.58
N THR A 492 25.82 13.01 -2.60
CA THR A 492 25.53 14.45 -2.64
C THR A 492 26.82 15.27 -2.48
N ALA A 493 27.06 16.20 -3.39
CA ALA A 493 28.18 17.14 -3.30
C ALA A 493 27.85 18.30 -2.34
N SER A 494 28.87 18.90 -1.72
CA SER A 494 28.73 20.08 -0.87
C SER A 494 28.67 21.35 -1.74
N PHE A 495 27.64 22.18 -1.58
CA PHE A 495 27.47 23.46 -2.27
C PHE A 495 26.59 24.42 -1.44
N VAL A 496 26.52 25.69 -1.84
CA VAL A 496 25.67 26.71 -1.19
C VAL A 496 24.30 26.76 -1.86
N ILE A 497 23.23 26.44 -1.13
CA ILE A 497 21.87 26.25 -1.66
C ILE A 497 21.23 27.58 -2.10
N ASP A 498 21.45 28.67 -1.35
CA ASP A 498 20.81 29.97 -1.61
C ASP A 498 21.63 30.89 -2.54
N LYS A 499 22.44 30.30 -3.42
CA LYS A 499 23.32 31.05 -4.33
C LYS A 499 23.13 30.57 -5.76
N THR A 500 22.81 31.49 -6.67
CA THR A 500 22.84 31.21 -8.11
C THR A 500 24.28 31.00 -8.57
N ASN A 501 24.44 30.09 -9.52
CA ASN A 501 25.74 29.64 -10.01
C ASN A 501 26.70 29.15 -8.89
N PRO A 502 26.31 28.16 -8.04
CA PRO A 502 27.11 27.75 -6.91
C PRO A 502 28.35 26.94 -7.33
N THR A 503 29.42 27.05 -6.54
CA THR A 503 30.53 26.09 -6.57
C THR A 503 30.14 24.85 -5.76
N PHE A 504 30.65 23.70 -6.16
CA PHE A 504 30.45 22.43 -5.46
C PHE A 504 31.77 21.72 -5.21
N SER A 505 31.82 20.89 -4.16
CA SER A 505 32.96 20.01 -3.91
C SER A 505 32.56 18.65 -3.32
N ALA A 506 33.38 17.63 -3.58
CA ALA A 506 33.21 16.30 -3.00
C ALA A 506 34.54 15.52 -3.01
N ASN A 507 34.67 14.54 -2.12
CA ASN A 507 35.68 13.50 -2.25
C ASN A 507 35.01 12.23 -2.79
N ILE A 508 35.52 11.67 -3.88
CA ILE A 508 34.98 10.45 -4.47
C ILE A 508 36.02 9.34 -4.47
N ASN A 509 35.57 8.10 -4.34
CA ASN A 509 36.44 6.94 -4.52
C ASN A 509 36.53 6.58 -6.02
N ILE A 510 37.75 6.62 -6.55
CA ILE A 510 38.10 6.34 -7.94
C ILE A 510 38.86 5.03 -8.13
N MET A 511 38.99 4.21 -7.08
CA MET A 511 39.60 2.88 -7.16
C MET A 511 38.86 2.04 -8.21
N ASN A 512 39.61 1.54 -9.20
CA ASN A 512 39.08 0.75 -10.33
C ASN A 512 38.01 1.45 -11.19
N LYS A 513 37.93 2.78 -11.16
CA LYS A 513 37.04 3.57 -12.03
C LYS A 513 37.81 4.24 -13.16
N ASP A 514 37.24 4.25 -14.36
CA ASP A 514 37.81 4.93 -15.54
C ASP A 514 37.11 6.27 -15.82
N GLY A 515 36.18 6.68 -14.96
CA GLY A 515 35.42 7.92 -15.06
C GLY A 515 34.42 8.09 -13.91
N PHE A 516 33.75 9.24 -13.90
CA PHE A 516 32.63 9.53 -12.99
C PHE A 516 31.63 10.51 -13.61
N LYS A 517 30.41 10.54 -13.06
CA LYS A 517 29.31 11.39 -13.52
C LYS A 517 28.90 12.43 -12.47
N VAL A 518 28.64 13.65 -12.93
CA VAL A 518 28.04 14.73 -12.14
C VAL A 518 26.64 15.02 -12.68
N ILE A 519 25.65 15.07 -11.79
CA ILE A 519 24.25 15.39 -12.08
C ILE A 519 23.87 16.62 -11.25
N ALA A 520 23.30 17.63 -11.89
CA ALA A 520 22.76 18.82 -11.21
C ALA A 520 21.27 18.96 -11.54
N GLU A 521 20.45 19.23 -10.52
CA GLU A 521 19.02 19.53 -10.65
C GLU A 521 18.76 20.90 -10.03
N ASP A 522 18.06 21.78 -10.76
CA ASP A 522 17.63 23.07 -10.24
C ASP A 522 16.36 22.96 -9.36
N ILE A 523 15.89 24.09 -8.81
CA ILE A 523 14.67 24.14 -8.00
C ILE A 523 13.37 23.89 -8.78
N TYR A 524 13.42 23.87 -10.11
CA TYR A 524 12.27 23.65 -11.00
C TYR A 524 12.25 22.24 -11.61
N GLY A 525 13.29 21.44 -11.37
CA GLY A 525 13.41 20.05 -11.83
C GLY A 525 14.13 19.88 -13.16
N ASN A 526 14.75 20.93 -13.72
CA ASN A 526 15.60 20.78 -14.90
C ASN A 526 16.91 20.07 -14.49
N ILE A 527 17.27 19.02 -15.22
CA ILE A 527 18.40 18.15 -14.87
C ILE A 527 19.46 18.23 -15.96
N ALA A 528 20.71 18.40 -15.55
CA ALA A 528 21.87 18.26 -16.40
C ALA A 528 22.80 17.16 -15.93
N GLU A 529 23.45 16.51 -16.89
CA GLU A 529 24.38 15.42 -16.65
C GLU A 529 25.68 15.64 -17.43
N LYS A 530 26.82 15.43 -16.79
CA LYS A 530 28.14 15.46 -17.44
C LYS A 530 29.05 14.36 -16.92
N SER A 531 29.70 13.64 -17.85
CA SER A 531 30.63 12.55 -17.56
C SER A 531 32.08 13.00 -17.75
N PHE A 532 32.97 12.50 -16.89
CA PHE A 532 34.41 12.76 -16.91
C PHE A 532 35.17 11.43 -16.95
N THR A 533 36.30 11.38 -17.67
CA THR A 533 37.15 10.18 -17.79
C THR A 533 38.47 10.35 -17.03
N ILE A 534 39.04 9.24 -16.54
CA ILE A 534 40.26 9.21 -15.72
C ILE A 534 41.38 8.50 -16.46
N ASN A 535 42.55 9.14 -16.58
CA ASN A 535 43.76 8.58 -17.21
C ASN A 535 44.88 8.36 -16.16
N ARG A 536 45.45 7.14 -16.11
CA ARG A 536 46.46 6.66 -15.15
C ARG A 536 47.88 6.47 -15.72
N GLU A 537 48.14 6.77 -16.99
CA GLU A 537 49.42 6.43 -17.67
C GLU A 537 50.66 7.16 -17.09
N ASN A 538 50.49 8.29 -16.40
CA ASN A 538 51.60 9.10 -15.88
C ASN A 538 52.36 8.49 -14.69
N ILE A 539 51.82 7.48 -14.00
CA ILE A 539 52.38 6.94 -12.75
C ILE A 539 53.63 6.07 -12.99
N ALA A 540 53.78 5.46 -14.18
CA ALA A 540 54.90 4.56 -14.50
C ALA A 540 56.23 5.28 -14.84
N LEU A 541 56.21 6.58 -15.18
CA LEU A 541 57.38 7.32 -15.67
C LEU A 541 58.29 7.90 -14.57
N LEU A 542 57.86 7.92 -13.30
CA LEU A 542 58.51 8.65 -12.21
C LEU A 542 59.72 7.95 -11.56
N GLY A 543 59.92 6.65 -11.76
CA GLY A 543 60.89 5.86 -10.99
C GLY A 543 62.38 6.06 -11.30
N ASP A 544 62.74 6.67 -12.44
CA ASP A 544 64.09 6.48 -13.02
C ASP A 544 64.64 7.71 -13.81
N ASN A 545 64.15 8.93 -13.54
CA ASN A 545 64.65 10.17 -14.16
C ASN A 545 65.29 11.10 -13.10
N PRO A 546 66.63 11.29 -13.09
CA PRO A 546 67.32 12.15 -12.12
C PRO A 546 66.98 13.64 -12.25
N MET A 547 66.35 14.05 -13.36
CA MET A 547 65.83 15.41 -13.56
C MET A 547 64.41 15.60 -12.98
N GLY A 548 63.79 14.55 -12.43
CA GLY A 548 62.41 14.57 -11.95
C GLY A 548 61.38 14.81 -13.05
N LYS A 549 60.18 15.29 -12.67
CA LYS A 549 59.09 15.58 -13.63
C LYS A 549 59.53 16.73 -14.54
N THR A 550 59.88 16.38 -15.77
CA THR A 550 60.49 17.28 -16.76
C THR A 550 59.45 17.72 -17.79
N TRP A 551 59.18 19.02 -17.87
CA TRP A 551 58.21 19.61 -18.79
C TRP A 551 58.91 20.47 -19.85
N VAL A 552 58.39 20.43 -21.07
CA VAL A 552 58.82 21.27 -22.18
C VAL A 552 57.67 22.18 -22.59
N ILE A 553 57.95 23.47 -22.75
CA ILE A 553 56.99 24.46 -23.21
C ILE A 553 57.51 25.03 -24.53
N PHE A 554 56.73 24.87 -25.59
CA PHE A 554 56.97 25.54 -26.86
C PHE A 554 56.08 26.76 -26.98
N ILE A 555 56.69 27.91 -27.24
CA ILE A 555 56.03 29.14 -27.65
C ILE A 555 56.42 29.40 -29.10
N GLU A 556 55.46 29.29 -29.99
CA GLU A 556 55.64 29.37 -31.43
C GLU A 556 54.84 30.55 -31.98
N ASN A 557 55.53 31.61 -32.41
CA ASN A 557 54.87 32.77 -33.00
C ASN A 557 55.32 32.92 -34.45
N SER A 558 54.38 32.75 -35.37
CA SER A 558 54.60 32.71 -36.81
C SER A 558 53.67 33.65 -37.59
N ASN A 559 52.43 33.82 -37.13
CA ASN A 559 51.39 34.59 -37.82
C ASN A 559 51.21 35.99 -37.22
N TYR A 560 52.08 36.91 -37.62
CA TYR A 560 52.12 38.27 -37.07
C TYR A 560 51.19 39.22 -37.80
N LYS A 561 50.50 40.11 -37.06
CA LYS A 561 49.63 41.14 -37.65
C LYS A 561 50.40 42.24 -38.36
N THR A 562 51.50 42.70 -37.78
CA THR A 562 52.29 43.82 -38.33
C THR A 562 53.74 43.46 -38.64
N PHE A 563 54.29 42.39 -38.07
CA PHE A 563 55.61 41.87 -38.41
C PHE A 563 55.50 40.91 -39.60
N ALA A 564 56.62 40.62 -40.28
CA ALA A 564 56.60 39.61 -41.34
C ALA A 564 56.30 38.24 -40.72
N SER A 565 55.39 37.48 -41.34
CA SER A 565 55.12 36.10 -40.90
C SER A 565 56.34 35.21 -41.15
N LEU A 566 56.53 34.20 -40.30
CA LEU A 566 57.67 33.28 -40.34
C LEU A 566 57.17 31.84 -40.50
N ASP A 567 57.70 31.10 -41.48
CA ASP A 567 57.40 29.66 -41.64
C ASP A 567 58.35 28.77 -40.81
N GLY A 568 59.48 29.33 -40.34
CA GLY A 568 60.51 28.65 -39.54
C GLY A 568 59.99 28.10 -38.20
N PRO A 569 59.33 28.91 -37.34
CA PRO A 569 58.93 28.51 -35.99
C PRO A 569 58.11 27.22 -35.91
N THR A 570 57.12 27.04 -36.79
CA THR A 570 56.29 25.83 -36.80
C THR A 570 57.11 24.58 -37.16
N LYS A 571 58.05 24.71 -38.11
CA LYS A 571 58.96 23.62 -38.52
C LYS A 571 59.96 23.29 -37.41
N ASP A 572 60.49 24.31 -36.76
CA ASP A 572 61.46 24.20 -35.66
C ASP A 572 60.86 23.48 -34.45
N VAL A 573 59.63 23.84 -34.05
CA VAL A 573 58.92 23.14 -32.97
C VAL A 573 58.62 21.69 -33.33
N THR A 574 58.19 21.42 -34.56
CA THR A 574 57.91 20.04 -35.02
C THR A 574 59.17 19.18 -34.98
N MET A 575 60.29 19.74 -35.42
CA MET A 575 61.61 19.08 -35.38
C MET A 575 62.06 18.80 -33.95
N MET A 576 61.90 19.77 -33.05
CA MET A 576 62.28 19.61 -31.65
C MET A 576 61.39 18.63 -30.89
N LYS A 577 60.08 18.62 -31.13
CA LYS A 577 59.17 17.60 -30.59
C LYS A 577 59.60 16.19 -31.00
N SER A 578 59.98 16.02 -32.27
CA SER A 578 60.48 14.75 -32.79
C SER A 578 61.79 14.31 -32.13
N ALA A 579 62.72 15.25 -31.90
CA ALA A 579 63.97 14.98 -31.18
C ALA A 579 63.71 14.59 -29.70
N PHE A 580 62.81 15.31 -29.04
CA PHE A 580 62.43 15.11 -27.65
C PHE A 580 61.64 13.82 -27.38
N ALA A 581 60.99 13.25 -28.40
CA ALA A 581 60.26 11.98 -28.27
C ALA A 581 61.14 10.82 -27.75
N LYS A 582 62.47 10.90 -27.96
CA LYS A 582 63.47 9.91 -27.48
C LYS A 582 63.95 10.14 -26.04
N TYR A 583 63.44 11.17 -25.36
CA TYR A 583 63.88 11.58 -24.03
C TYR A 583 62.74 11.54 -23.00
N LYS A 584 63.08 11.37 -21.71
CA LYS A 584 62.14 11.26 -20.57
C LYS A 584 61.49 12.62 -20.25
N ILE A 585 60.66 13.12 -21.15
CA ILE A 585 59.86 14.34 -21.00
C ILE A 585 58.42 13.94 -20.64
N HIS A 586 57.94 14.46 -19.52
CA HIS A 586 56.67 14.06 -18.91
C HIS A 586 55.48 14.83 -19.48
N ASN A 587 55.70 16.08 -19.92
CA ASN A 587 54.65 16.85 -20.58
C ASN A 587 55.27 17.83 -21.59
N VAL A 588 54.54 18.06 -22.69
CA VAL A 588 54.88 19.06 -23.71
C VAL A 588 53.70 19.99 -23.87
N ILE A 589 53.84 21.23 -23.41
CA ILE A 589 52.86 22.29 -23.63
C ILE A 589 53.27 23.03 -24.90
N HIS A 590 52.36 23.14 -25.87
CA HIS A 590 52.58 23.92 -27.08
C HIS A 590 51.58 25.06 -27.17
N LYS A 591 52.09 26.29 -27.27
CA LYS A 591 51.29 27.48 -27.49
C LYS A 591 51.72 28.13 -28.80
N SER A 592 50.74 28.35 -29.68
CA SER A 592 50.94 28.96 -30.98
C SER A 592 50.32 30.35 -31.03
N ASN A 593 51.01 31.29 -31.66
CA ASN A 593 50.55 32.63 -32.01
C ASN A 593 49.95 33.39 -30.82
N MET A 594 50.71 33.47 -29.73
CA MET A 594 50.24 34.10 -28.50
C MET A 594 50.29 35.62 -28.57
N THR A 595 49.24 36.27 -28.05
CA THR A 595 49.21 37.71 -27.81
C THR A 595 50.01 38.10 -26.58
N LYS A 596 50.31 39.39 -26.42
CA LYS A 596 51.05 39.88 -25.24
C LYS A 596 50.35 39.50 -23.93
N SER A 597 49.05 39.75 -23.84
CA SER A 597 48.25 39.44 -22.64
C SER A 597 48.20 37.94 -22.35
N GLN A 598 48.15 37.11 -23.39
CA GLN A 598 48.19 35.65 -23.23
C GLN A 598 49.55 35.17 -22.71
N LEU A 599 50.67 35.73 -23.21
CA LEU A 599 52.00 35.41 -22.71
C LEU A 599 52.15 35.80 -21.23
N GLU A 600 51.72 37.01 -20.86
CA GLU A 600 51.76 37.50 -19.48
C GLU A 600 50.92 36.63 -18.53
N LYS A 601 49.68 36.33 -18.91
CA LYS A 601 48.79 35.47 -18.13
C LYS A 601 49.35 34.05 -17.99
N PHE A 602 49.84 33.49 -19.10
CA PHE A 602 50.36 32.12 -19.11
C PHE A 602 51.57 31.98 -18.20
N PHE A 603 52.59 32.84 -18.35
CA PHE A 603 53.79 32.72 -17.52
C PHE A 603 53.56 33.12 -16.06
N SER A 604 52.68 34.09 -15.77
CA SER A 604 52.52 34.61 -14.40
C SER A 604 51.52 33.83 -13.55
N ILE A 605 50.52 33.19 -14.17
CA ILE A 605 49.41 32.53 -13.47
C ILE A 605 49.33 31.06 -13.87
N GLU A 606 49.03 30.78 -15.14
CA GLU A 606 48.69 29.42 -15.58
C GLU A 606 49.88 28.47 -15.34
N LEU A 607 51.06 28.84 -15.79
CA LEU A 607 52.26 28.02 -15.65
C LEU A 607 52.70 27.89 -14.18
N ARG A 608 52.59 28.95 -13.38
CA ARG A 608 52.90 28.90 -11.93
C ARG A 608 52.02 27.86 -11.24
N ASP A 609 50.72 27.93 -11.50
CA ASP A 609 49.74 27.06 -10.87
C ASP A 609 49.90 25.62 -11.35
N LEU A 610 50.17 25.42 -12.65
CA LEU A 610 50.50 24.13 -13.24
C LEU A 610 51.78 23.52 -12.64
N VAL A 611 52.87 24.29 -12.56
CA VAL A 611 54.15 23.84 -11.99
C VAL A 611 53.96 23.41 -10.54
N ARG A 612 53.24 24.21 -9.75
CA ARG A 612 52.98 23.93 -8.34
C ARG A 612 52.10 22.70 -8.15
N SER A 613 50.98 22.62 -8.88
CA SER A 613 50.03 21.51 -8.73
C SER A 613 50.63 20.18 -9.19
N ASN A 614 51.41 20.22 -10.26
CA ASN A 614 51.99 19.03 -10.86
C ASN A 614 53.37 18.65 -10.30
N ARG A 615 53.92 19.43 -9.35
CA ARG A 615 55.25 19.24 -8.74
C ARG A 615 56.36 19.09 -9.81
N VAL A 616 56.37 20.00 -10.79
CA VAL A 616 57.34 19.98 -11.89
C VAL A 616 58.75 20.31 -11.38
N ASN A 617 59.72 19.42 -11.61
CA ASN A 617 61.11 19.59 -11.15
C ASN A 617 62.00 20.26 -12.18
N SER A 618 61.78 19.98 -13.46
CA SER A 618 62.61 20.48 -14.56
C SER A 618 61.73 21.10 -15.64
N LEU A 619 62.06 22.31 -16.06
CA LEU A 619 61.29 23.09 -17.00
C LEU A 619 62.18 23.62 -18.13
N LEU A 620 61.80 23.30 -19.37
CA LEU A 620 62.41 23.86 -20.56
C LEU A 620 61.39 24.75 -21.27
N VAL A 621 61.73 26.01 -21.52
CA VAL A 621 60.94 26.94 -22.33
C VAL A 621 61.66 27.17 -23.64
N TRP A 622 61.03 26.82 -24.76
CA TRP A 622 61.53 27.01 -26.11
C TRP A 622 60.69 28.07 -26.82
N TYR A 623 61.28 29.21 -27.14
CA TYR A 623 60.65 30.24 -27.93
C TYR A 623 61.19 30.22 -29.37
N ALA A 624 60.28 30.23 -30.34
CA ALA A 624 60.60 30.39 -31.76
C ALA A 624 59.72 31.50 -32.35
N GLY A 625 60.35 32.55 -32.88
CA GLY A 625 59.66 33.72 -33.43
C GLY A 625 60.57 34.94 -33.55
N HIS A 626 60.01 36.11 -33.84
CA HIS A 626 60.75 37.37 -33.85
C HIS A 626 61.17 37.79 -32.43
N GLY A 627 62.38 38.34 -32.33
CA GLY A 627 62.84 39.08 -31.18
C GLY A 627 63.32 40.48 -31.58
N LYS A 628 63.50 41.36 -30.59
CA LYS A 628 63.99 42.73 -30.80
C LYS A 628 64.80 43.19 -29.59
N PHE A 629 65.84 43.98 -29.83
CA PHE A 629 66.65 44.57 -28.76
C PHE A 629 66.53 46.10 -28.78
N ILE A 630 65.97 46.68 -27.72
CA ILE A 630 65.75 48.13 -27.60
C ILE A 630 66.18 48.57 -26.20
N ASN A 631 66.93 49.66 -26.09
CA ASN A 631 67.29 50.30 -24.81
C ASN A 631 67.80 49.31 -23.75
N GLU A 632 68.78 48.49 -24.12
CA GLU A 632 69.38 47.47 -23.25
C GLU A 632 68.46 46.31 -22.81
N SER A 633 67.24 46.24 -23.35
CA SER A 633 66.24 45.19 -23.04
C SER A 633 65.93 44.32 -24.27
N GLY A 634 65.89 43.01 -24.05
CA GLY A 634 65.45 42.04 -25.03
C GLY A 634 63.95 41.80 -24.96
N TYR A 635 63.34 41.58 -26.12
CA TYR A 635 61.91 41.37 -26.25
C TYR A 635 61.61 40.15 -27.12
N TRP A 636 60.65 39.34 -26.69
CA TRP A 636 59.93 38.44 -27.59
C TRP A 636 58.79 39.22 -28.23
N ILE A 637 58.48 38.94 -29.50
CA ILE A 637 57.42 39.63 -30.22
C ILE A 637 56.14 38.76 -30.20
N PRO A 638 55.08 39.21 -29.53
CA PRO A 638 53.73 38.64 -29.64
C PRO A 638 53.13 38.84 -31.04
N VAL A 639 52.15 38.02 -31.43
CA VAL A 639 51.54 38.15 -32.77
C VAL A 639 50.72 39.42 -32.96
N ASP A 640 50.26 40.04 -31.86
CA ASP A 640 49.53 41.30 -31.84
C ASP A 640 50.42 42.54 -31.65
N ALA A 641 51.74 42.35 -31.60
CA ALA A 641 52.69 43.46 -31.49
C ALA A 641 52.71 44.35 -32.74
N LYS A 642 53.00 45.65 -32.51
CA LYS A 642 53.11 46.67 -33.56
C LYS A 642 54.54 47.20 -33.67
N ARG A 643 55.06 47.33 -34.91
CA ARG A 643 56.49 47.61 -35.22
C ARG A 643 57.13 48.83 -34.52
N ASP A 644 56.34 49.83 -34.16
CA ASP A 644 56.83 51.10 -33.60
C ASP A 644 56.31 51.37 -32.16
N GLU A 645 55.60 50.40 -31.55
CA GLU A 645 55.04 50.54 -30.20
C GLU A 645 55.72 49.53 -29.24
N GLU A 646 56.84 49.93 -28.61
CA GLU A 646 57.65 49.07 -27.72
C GLU A 646 56.84 48.44 -26.58
N PHE A 647 55.85 49.15 -26.03
CA PHE A 647 54.98 48.63 -24.97
C PHE A 647 54.10 47.46 -25.42
N THR A 648 53.98 47.17 -26.72
CA THR A 648 53.25 45.99 -27.24
C THR A 648 54.12 44.74 -27.27
N TYR A 649 55.41 44.84 -26.99
CA TYR A 649 56.33 43.72 -26.96
C TYR A 649 56.34 43.01 -25.60
N PHE A 650 56.73 41.74 -25.59
CA PHE A 650 56.85 40.98 -24.35
C PHE A 650 58.27 41.14 -23.79
N ASN A 651 58.37 41.98 -22.76
CA ASN A 651 59.65 42.28 -22.10
C ASN A 651 60.17 41.05 -21.38
N ILE A 652 61.43 40.72 -21.60
CA ILE A 652 62.01 39.52 -21.03
C ILE A 652 62.22 39.56 -19.51
N ASN A 653 62.31 40.75 -18.93
CA ASN A 653 62.32 40.89 -17.48
C ASN A 653 60.97 40.50 -16.86
N ASN A 654 59.86 40.64 -17.60
CA ASN A 654 58.56 40.13 -17.16
C ASN A 654 58.55 38.60 -17.12
N LEU A 655 59.16 37.94 -18.10
CA LEU A 655 59.33 36.49 -18.09
C LEU A 655 60.13 36.04 -16.86
N LYS A 656 61.25 36.71 -16.57
CA LYS A 656 62.07 36.39 -15.38
C LYS A 656 61.29 36.57 -14.08
N ALA A 657 60.59 37.69 -13.93
CA ALA A 657 59.77 37.96 -12.76
C ALA A 657 58.66 36.92 -12.59
N ALA A 658 58.01 36.52 -13.69
CA ALA A 658 57.04 35.44 -13.68
C ALA A 658 57.68 34.12 -13.22
N MET A 659 58.85 33.76 -13.77
CA MET A 659 59.59 32.53 -13.41
C MET A 659 60.08 32.50 -11.97
N GLN A 660 60.44 33.65 -11.39
CA GLN A 660 60.79 33.74 -9.96
C GLN A 660 59.66 33.24 -9.06
N SER A 661 58.39 33.48 -9.41
CA SER A 661 57.23 33.13 -8.58
C SER A 661 57.05 31.62 -8.35
N TYR A 662 57.62 30.78 -9.22
CA TYR A 662 57.60 29.32 -9.09
C TYR A 662 58.99 28.67 -9.08
N SER A 663 60.06 29.46 -9.06
CA SER A 663 61.45 29.00 -9.02
C SER A 663 61.80 28.14 -7.80
N LYS A 664 61.03 28.23 -6.71
CA LYS A 664 61.21 27.36 -5.52
C LYS A 664 60.77 25.91 -5.73
N PHE A 665 59.91 25.67 -6.72
CA PHE A 665 59.39 24.33 -7.03
C PHE A 665 60.24 23.63 -8.11
N ILE A 666 61.00 24.40 -8.89
CA ILE A 666 61.81 23.92 -10.01
C ILE A 666 63.27 23.84 -9.60
N THR A 667 63.90 22.71 -9.87
CA THR A 667 65.35 22.50 -9.71
C THR A 667 66.10 22.96 -10.97
N HIS A 668 65.61 22.60 -12.16
CA HIS A 668 66.29 22.92 -13.42
C HIS A 668 65.39 23.74 -14.35
N THR A 669 65.86 24.93 -14.72
CA THR A 669 65.23 25.81 -15.69
C THR A 669 66.17 25.99 -16.89
N LEU A 670 65.68 25.71 -18.09
CA LEU A 670 66.37 26.01 -19.34
C LEU A 670 65.47 26.82 -20.26
N VAL A 671 65.92 28.01 -20.66
CA VAL A 671 65.24 28.82 -21.68
C VAL A 671 66.05 28.77 -22.97
N VAL A 672 65.43 28.31 -24.06
CA VAL A 672 66.02 28.35 -25.40
C VAL A 672 65.24 29.36 -26.24
N THR A 673 65.92 30.34 -26.81
CA THR A 673 65.30 31.37 -27.63
C THR A 673 65.89 31.34 -29.04
N ASP A 674 65.11 30.83 -29.98
CA ASP A 674 65.41 30.92 -31.41
C ASP A 674 64.71 32.17 -31.99
N ALA A 675 65.32 33.33 -31.75
CA ALA A 675 64.78 34.64 -32.13
C ALA A 675 65.89 35.65 -32.40
N CYS A 676 65.66 36.55 -33.37
CA CYS A 676 66.57 37.66 -33.69
C CYS A 676 66.73 38.63 -32.51
N GLU A 677 67.90 39.29 -32.39
CA GLU A 677 68.10 40.42 -31.47
C GLU A 677 67.64 40.17 -30.01
N SER A 678 67.97 39.00 -29.44
CA SER A 678 67.56 38.69 -28.05
C SER A 678 68.32 39.51 -26.99
N GLY A 679 69.48 40.09 -27.34
CA GLY A 679 70.24 41.02 -26.51
C GLY A 679 70.93 40.41 -25.27
N PRO A 680 71.88 41.13 -24.64
CA PRO A 680 72.59 40.73 -23.41
C PRO A 680 71.68 40.64 -22.18
N SER A 681 70.49 41.23 -22.21
CA SER A 681 69.62 41.38 -21.03
C SER A 681 69.25 40.06 -20.34
N PHE A 682 69.27 38.93 -21.05
CA PHE A 682 69.01 37.61 -20.47
C PHE A 682 70.17 37.05 -19.62
N TYR A 683 71.40 37.51 -19.86
CA TYR A 683 72.62 36.82 -19.46
C TYR A 683 73.41 37.60 -18.41
N GLN A 684 73.91 36.91 -17.39
CA GLN A 684 75.06 37.40 -16.63
C GLN A 684 76.34 36.88 -17.31
N ALA A 685 77.26 37.77 -17.72
CA ALA A 685 78.46 37.39 -18.45
C ALA A 685 79.31 36.38 -17.67
N MET A 686 79.49 35.17 -18.21
CA MET A 686 80.40 34.17 -17.66
C MET A 686 81.84 34.52 -18.05
N ARG A 687 82.77 34.52 -17.08
CA ARG A 687 84.19 34.85 -17.30
C ARG A 687 84.98 33.73 -18.02
N SER A 688 84.39 32.56 -18.24
CA SER A 688 85.03 31.40 -18.89
C SER A 688 84.07 30.67 -19.83
N THR A 689 84.63 29.97 -20.82
CA THR A 689 83.89 29.08 -21.73
C THR A 689 83.19 27.96 -20.94
N PRO A 690 81.94 27.59 -21.27
CA PRO A 690 81.24 26.49 -20.61
C PRO A 690 82.04 25.19 -20.73
N LYS A 691 82.33 24.54 -19.60
CA LYS A 691 83.04 23.27 -19.57
C LYS A 691 82.04 22.14 -19.81
N ASP A 692 82.33 21.27 -20.77
CA ASP A 692 81.49 20.11 -21.08
C ASP A 692 81.40 19.18 -19.85
N ARG A 693 80.16 18.79 -19.48
CA ARG A 693 79.90 17.87 -18.38
C ARG A 693 79.64 16.45 -18.90
N SER A 694 79.90 15.45 -18.07
CA SER A 694 79.65 14.04 -18.41
C SER A 694 78.31 13.56 -17.83
N CYS A 695 77.68 12.58 -18.47
CA CYS A 695 76.48 11.91 -17.91
C CYS A 695 76.70 11.24 -16.56
N ASN A 696 77.96 11.00 -16.18
CA ASN A 696 78.30 10.44 -14.88
C ASN A 696 78.30 11.51 -13.76
N ASP A 697 78.17 12.80 -14.09
CA ASP A 697 78.04 13.91 -13.14
C ASP A 697 76.58 14.06 -12.63
N TRP A 698 76.03 12.97 -12.08
CA TRP A 698 74.65 12.95 -11.58
C TRP A 698 74.45 13.88 -10.38
N GLN A 699 75.51 14.25 -9.66
CA GLN A 699 75.43 15.23 -8.58
C GLN A 699 74.97 16.60 -9.10
N ALA A 700 75.31 16.93 -10.35
CA ALA A 700 74.85 18.15 -11.00
C ALA A 700 73.33 18.21 -11.24
N THR A 701 72.61 17.07 -11.20
CA THR A 701 71.14 17.04 -11.28
C THR A 701 70.46 17.32 -9.93
N LYS A 702 71.24 17.50 -8.86
CA LYS A 702 70.71 17.86 -7.53
C LYS A 702 70.82 19.35 -7.22
N PHE A 703 71.74 20.04 -7.90
CA PHE A 703 71.97 21.47 -7.73
C PHE A 703 71.10 22.26 -8.69
N LYS A 704 70.55 23.39 -8.25
CA LYS A 704 69.73 24.23 -9.11
C LYS A 704 70.50 24.74 -10.33
N SER A 705 69.85 24.73 -11.49
CA SER A 705 70.38 25.34 -12.71
C SER A 705 69.35 26.26 -13.35
N SER A 706 69.73 27.49 -13.66
CA SER A 706 68.89 28.48 -14.33
C SER A 706 69.63 29.02 -15.55
N GLN A 707 69.49 28.31 -16.68
CA GLN A 707 70.32 28.49 -17.87
C GLN A 707 69.50 29.02 -19.04
N VAL A 708 70.14 29.79 -19.93
CA VAL A 708 69.53 30.29 -21.16
C VAL A 708 70.47 30.13 -22.35
N PHE A 709 69.93 29.72 -23.50
CA PHE A 709 70.62 29.57 -24.77
C PHE A 709 69.91 30.31 -25.90
N SER A 710 70.54 31.32 -26.49
CA SER A 710 69.99 32.06 -27.64
C SER A 710 70.73 31.78 -28.93
N SER A 711 69.98 31.80 -30.04
CA SER A 711 70.50 31.70 -31.39
C SER A 711 71.26 32.94 -31.87
N ALA A 712 71.03 34.13 -31.30
CA ALA A 712 71.74 35.36 -31.67
C ALA A 712 71.95 36.34 -30.51
N GLY A 713 73.07 37.07 -30.53
CA GLY A 713 73.38 38.14 -29.58
C GLY A 713 72.73 39.47 -29.96
N TYR A 714 73.51 40.33 -30.64
CA TYR A 714 73.06 41.63 -31.17
C TYR A 714 72.75 41.57 -32.67
N GLU A 715 73.04 40.44 -33.33
CA GLU A 715 72.95 40.30 -34.77
C GLU A 715 71.59 39.73 -35.23
N LEU A 716 71.22 39.98 -36.49
CA LEU A 716 70.03 39.39 -37.11
C LEU A 716 70.21 37.88 -37.30
N ALA A 717 69.24 37.10 -36.81
CA ALA A 717 69.15 35.68 -37.14
C ALA A 717 68.50 35.49 -38.53
N VAL A 718 69.02 34.56 -39.31
CA VAL A 718 68.56 34.21 -40.66
C VAL A 718 67.63 33.02 -40.51
N ASP A 719 66.43 33.13 -41.08
CA ASP A 719 65.26 32.23 -40.97
C ASP A 719 65.47 30.79 -41.50
N ASN A 720 66.71 30.35 -41.75
CA ASN A 720 67.04 29.00 -42.21
C ASN A 720 67.66 28.13 -41.10
N SER A 721 67.17 28.32 -39.87
CA SER A 721 67.61 27.84 -38.54
C SER A 721 68.62 26.68 -38.53
N GLN A 722 69.90 27.00 -38.79
CA GLN A 722 71.01 26.08 -38.52
C GLN A 722 71.10 25.78 -37.01
N PHE A 723 70.63 26.72 -36.18
CA PHE A 723 70.58 26.60 -34.72
C PHE A 723 69.68 25.43 -34.28
N THR A 724 68.40 25.46 -34.64
CA THR A 724 67.44 24.41 -34.26
C THR A 724 67.75 23.08 -34.93
N LYS A 725 68.14 23.09 -36.22
CA LYS A 725 68.59 21.87 -36.93
C LYS A 725 69.76 21.19 -36.22
N THR A 726 70.76 21.96 -35.78
CA THR A 726 71.92 21.40 -35.08
C THR A 726 71.56 20.93 -33.66
N PHE A 727 70.67 21.64 -32.97
CA PHE A 727 70.16 21.23 -31.65
C PHE A 727 69.44 19.89 -31.75
N ALA A 728 68.45 19.79 -32.66
CA ALA A 728 67.63 18.60 -32.86
C ALA A 728 68.45 17.41 -33.35
N SER A 729 69.39 17.61 -34.28
CA SER A 729 70.28 16.54 -34.76
C SER A 729 71.28 16.08 -33.70
N THR A 730 71.77 16.99 -32.85
CA THR A 730 72.64 16.64 -31.72
C THR A 730 71.92 15.76 -30.70
N LEU A 731 70.67 16.08 -30.37
CA LEU A 731 69.81 15.22 -29.55
C LEU A 731 69.55 13.87 -30.25
N SER A 732 69.07 13.93 -31.49
CA SER A 732 68.62 12.73 -32.21
C SER A 732 69.73 11.73 -32.49
N GLY A 733 70.95 12.22 -32.69
CA GLY A 733 72.17 11.45 -32.93
C GLY A 733 72.99 11.14 -31.67
N ASN A 734 72.48 11.43 -30.46
CA ASN A 734 73.19 11.16 -29.23
C ASN A 734 73.25 9.64 -28.93
N PRO A 735 74.45 9.03 -28.87
CA PRO A 735 74.59 7.61 -28.54
C PRO A 735 74.43 7.33 -27.04
N ASN A 736 74.62 8.34 -26.18
CA ASN A 736 74.68 8.17 -24.73
C ASN A 736 73.27 8.12 -24.08
N SER A 737 73.19 7.64 -22.84
CA SER A 737 71.97 7.60 -22.01
C SER A 737 71.47 9.00 -21.61
N CYS A 738 72.34 10.01 -21.70
CA CYS A 738 71.98 11.40 -21.49
C CYS A 738 72.78 12.32 -22.41
N ILE A 739 72.43 13.61 -22.44
CA ILE A 739 73.28 14.66 -23.01
C ILE A 739 73.09 15.96 -22.21
N PRO A 740 74.15 16.59 -21.71
CA PRO A 740 74.04 17.89 -21.05
C PRO A 740 73.90 19.02 -22.06
N ILE A 741 73.26 20.11 -21.65
CA ILE A 741 73.04 21.29 -22.50
C ILE A 741 74.37 21.90 -22.99
N GLU A 742 75.45 21.85 -22.21
CA GLU A 742 76.77 22.38 -22.62
C GLU A 742 77.31 21.72 -23.90
N THR A 743 77.09 20.40 -24.06
CA THR A 743 77.51 19.66 -25.25
C THR A 743 76.73 20.12 -26.49
N ILE A 744 75.44 20.39 -26.32
CA ILE A 744 74.58 20.90 -27.38
C ILE A 744 75.01 22.32 -27.76
N VAL A 745 75.23 23.18 -26.76
CA VAL A 745 75.72 24.56 -26.95
C VAL A 745 77.03 24.59 -27.74
N SER A 746 78.00 23.74 -27.39
CA SER A 746 79.29 23.65 -28.07
C SER A 746 79.14 23.29 -29.56
N LYS A 747 78.33 22.26 -29.86
CA LYS A 747 78.07 21.81 -31.24
C LYS A 747 77.29 22.84 -32.05
N VAL A 748 76.24 23.41 -31.48
CA VAL A 748 75.42 24.45 -32.14
C VAL A 748 76.26 25.70 -32.41
N SER A 749 77.02 26.19 -31.42
CA SER A 749 77.87 27.37 -31.58
C SER A 749 78.92 27.18 -32.69
N SER A 750 79.53 25.98 -32.76
CA SER A 750 80.50 25.63 -33.81
C SER A 750 79.87 25.55 -35.20
N ALA A 751 78.66 24.98 -35.32
CA ALA A 751 77.97 24.83 -36.60
C ALA A 751 77.48 26.17 -37.16
N VAL A 752 76.98 27.06 -36.29
CA VAL A 752 76.50 28.40 -36.69
C VAL A 752 77.66 29.30 -37.13
N GLN A 753 78.83 29.22 -36.48
CA GLN A 753 80.03 29.98 -36.85
C GLN A 753 80.69 29.49 -38.15
N LYS A 754 80.68 28.19 -38.44
CA LYS A 754 81.26 27.63 -39.68
C LYS A 754 80.49 27.99 -40.95
N ASN A 755 79.20 28.32 -40.84
CA ASN A 755 78.32 28.53 -41.99
C ASN A 755 78.39 29.97 -42.56
N GLY A 756 79.43 30.74 -42.24
CA GLY A 756 79.61 32.12 -42.71
C GLY A 756 78.57 33.11 -42.19
N SER A 757 77.76 32.73 -41.19
CA SER A 757 76.72 33.60 -40.62
C SER A 757 77.32 34.63 -39.66
N SER A 758 76.73 35.84 -39.63
CA SER A 758 77.10 36.88 -38.65
C SER A 758 76.59 36.59 -37.22
N GLN A 759 75.82 35.51 -37.04
CA GLN A 759 75.21 35.14 -35.76
C GLN A 759 76.23 34.55 -34.80
N LYS A 760 76.14 34.97 -33.54
CA LYS A 760 76.92 34.42 -32.43
C LYS A 760 75.99 33.91 -31.33
N PRO A 761 75.68 32.61 -31.30
CA PRO A 761 74.89 32.01 -30.21
C PRO A 761 75.48 32.33 -28.84
N LYS A 762 74.62 32.53 -27.84
CA LYS A 762 75.01 32.91 -26.48
C LYS A 762 74.40 31.96 -25.46
N PHE A 763 75.23 31.45 -24.56
CA PHE A 763 74.81 30.60 -23.45
C PHE A 763 75.27 31.20 -22.11
N GLY A 764 74.41 31.17 -21.10
CA GLY A 764 74.74 31.69 -19.78
C GLY A 764 73.66 31.42 -18.74
N LYS A 765 73.82 32.05 -17.57
CA LYS A 765 72.83 32.01 -16.48
C LYS A 765 71.76 33.08 -16.67
N ILE A 766 70.53 32.75 -16.29
CA ILE A 766 69.42 33.69 -16.26
C ILE A 766 69.63 34.65 -15.09
N ALA A 767 69.86 35.93 -15.37
CA ALA A 767 70.07 36.93 -14.33
C ALA A 767 68.85 37.05 -13.41
N GLY A 768 69.07 37.00 -12.09
CA GLY A 768 68.02 37.12 -11.07
C GLY A 768 67.32 35.80 -10.68
N LEU A 769 67.71 34.66 -11.25
CA LEU A 769 67.30 33.34 -10.78
C LEU A 769 68.45 32.63 -10.06
N GLU A 770 68.12 31.84 -9.04
CA GLU A 770 69.08 31.03 -8.28
C GLU A 770 69.73 29.98 -9.18
N ASP A 771 71.05 29.85 -9.09
CA ASP A 771 71.83 28.87 -9.84
C ASP A 771 73.02 28.40 -8.99
N GLU A 772 73.00 27.13 -8.60
CA GLU A 772 73.98 26.47 -7.72
C GLU A 772 75.01 25.68 -8.54
N ASN A 773 75.26 26.08 -9.79
CA ASN A 773 76.15 25.38 -10.71
C ASN A 773 75.66 23.95 -11.04
N GLY A 774 74.35 23.71 -11.09
CA GLY A 774 73.76 22.55 -11.75
C GLY A 774 73.85 22.63 -13.28
N THR A 775 73.29 21.65 -13.98
CA THR A 775 73.09 21.71 -15.45
C THR A 775 71.80 21.01 -15.86
N PHE A 776 71.24 21.39 -17.01
CA PHE A 776 70.12 20.71 -17.62
C PHE A 776 70.58 19.48 -18.43
N PHE A 777 70.23 18.27 -17.97
CA PHE A 777 70.46 17.04 -18.73
C PHE A 777 69.20 16.59 -19.48
N PHE A 778 69.38 16.19 -20.73
CA PHE A 778 68.36 15.46 -21.47
C PHE A 778 68.59 13.95 -21.25
N ILE A 779 67.71 13.32 -20.46
CA ILE A 779 67.78 11.88 -20.14
C ILE A 779 67.01 11.09 -21.19
N LYS A 780 67.68 10.13 -21.85
CA LYS A 780 67.08 9.29 -22.89
C LYS A 780 66.05 8.32 -22.28
N LYS A 781 64.99 8.00 -23.01
CA LYS A 781 63.98 7.01 -22.60
C LYS A 781 64.57 5.64 -22.41
#